data_AF-A0A2K1IQV3-F1
#
_entry.id   AF-A0A2K1IQV3-F1
#
_cell.length_a   1.000
_cell.length_b   1.000
_cell.length_c   1.000
_cell.angle_alpha   90.00
_cell.angle_beta   90.00
_cell.angle_gamma   90.00
#
_symmetry.space_group_name_H-M   'P 1'
#
loop_
_entity.id
_entity.type
_entity.pdbx_description
1 polymer ?
#
loop_
_entity_poly.entity_id
_entity_poly.type
_entity_poly.pdbx_seq_one_letter_code
_entity_poly.pdbx_strand_id
1 'polypeptide(L)'
;MVWPVDVVQGISQDVHCLASILLRGNGGKSHKERLDFFYAPQAHAYDRFRANFLHGRQPMLAACAARLRGSQGLVWVDMGGGTAENVDMMSHTLDLSVFQKIYVVDICSALCEVARQKVKNRGWKNVEIVEADACTFTPEDPATLITFSYSLTMIPDFMAAIDNAVQHLAEDGIVGVSDFFTSAKYDLPNRQHSYIQRWFWRGLFDVDGIDLGPERRLYLEHQLEPVYEYNALGKIPYLPFVQAPYYQWIGRRRGHTKKNLARFPARASDEFEAKRPPAFPPTFLYSLSWEDPREDDKVLNINKDDTVLTLTSGGCNALDLVYQGARQVVAVDINPAQSYLLELKRIAVIRLPFEDVWSMFGDGVHPKFEKLFKEELTPFLSQGAVNFWTRKSHYFRNGLYYHGGMGRLIRAVRALARITRQQHWIDNLVNAPTLEMQKELWFATVGKWLLRANIVTRISAFFVTNPIVLWFCAGVCKGQLNLIRKEDSIYNYVVRCLNSTAECSHLRDSNYFYRCCLTGKFSRNCCPRFLEEEVFKTLKVDLASDERLLIRTTAFVEELRKRMYTKVILMDHVDWLEQGDIDILCAALKDQVKPGGRVIWRSASRSPKYAKCIEKAGFDVIRITTSDQYMDRVNMYASFYVGIRKGGPKIEESEDMTEKVTPGSPNCVLNASNALERSHQ
;
A
#
# COMPACT_ATOMS: atom_id res chain seq x y z
N MET A 1 39.32 -1.89 -28.70
CA MET A 1 38.87 -1.21 -27.47
C MET A 1 39.77 -1.72 -26.35
N VAL A 2 40.85 -1.00 -26.03
CA VAL A 2 41.81 -1.41 -25.00
C VAL A 2 41.24 -0.96 -23.66
N TRP A 3 40.87 -1.92 -22.82
CA TRP A 3 40.35 -1.64 -21.49
C TRP A 3 41.49 -1.09 -20.61
N PRO A 4 41.26 -0.10 -19.74
CA PRO A 4 42.29 0.39 -18.81
C PRO A 4 42.86 -0.75 -17.96
N VAL A 5 44.17 -0.73 -17.69
CA VAL A 5 44.89 -1.81 -16.97
C VAL A 5 44.24 -2.12 -15.62
N ASP A 6 43.76 -1.10 -14.92
CA ASP A 6 43.07 -1.23 -13.62
C ASP A 6 41.76 -2.02 -13.72
N VAL A 7 41.04 -1.90 -14.84
CA VAL A 7 39.80 -2.63 -15.09
C VAL A 7 40.09 -4.10 -15.41
N VAL A 8 41.16 -4.37 -16.17
CA VAL A 8 41.59 -5.74 -16.50
C VAL A 8 42.12 -6.47 -15.25
N GLN A 9 42.90 -5.79 -14.42
CA GLN A 9 43.35 -6.34 -13.13
C GLN A 9 42.19 -6.59 -12.17
N GLY A 10 41.20 -5.69 -12.14
CA GLY A 10 40.00 -5.86 -11.33
C GLY A 10 39.17 -7.07 -11.75
N ILE A 11 38.93 -7.24 -13.06
CA ILE A 11 38.22 -8.41 -13.61
C ILE A 11 38.97 -9.72 -13.31
N SER A 12 40.30 -9.74 -13.43
CA SER A 12 41.11 -10.93 -13.15
C SER A 12 41.00 -11.38 -11.68
N GLN A 13 41.07 -10.44 -10.74
CA GLN A 13 40.91 -10.72 -9.31
C GLN A 13 39.49 -11.20 -8.97
N ASP A 14 38.48 -10.61 -9.61
CA ASP A 14 37.07 -10.97 -9.39
C ASP A 14 36.75 -12.37 -9.97
N VAL A 15 37.33 -12.73 -11.12
CA VAL A 15 37.26 -14.09 -11.68
C VAL A 15 38.00 -15.09 -10.80
N HIS A 16 39.13 -14.71 -10.21
CA HIS A 16 39.85 -15.56 -9.26
C HIS A 16 39.02 -15.81 -7.98
N CYS A 17 38.33 -14.79 -7.46
CA CYS A 17 37.39 -14.90 -6.34
C CYS A 17 36.23 -15.86 -6.69
N LEU A 18 35.62 -15.70 -7.86
CA LEU A 18 34.57 -16.60 -8.35
C LEU A 18 35.08 -18.04 -8.56
N ALA A 19 36.30 -18.21 -9.09
CA ALA A 19 36.92 -19.51 -9.27
C ALA A 19 37.24 -20.18 -7.92
N SER A 20 37.65 -19.44 -6.90
CA SER A 20 37.83 -20.01 -5.56
C SER A 20 36.51 -20.46 -4.93
N ILE A 21 35.42 -19.70 -5.12
CA ILE A 21 34.06 -20.09 -4.71
C ILE A 21 33.60 -21.36 -5.46
N LEU A 22 33.87 -21.47 -6.77
CA LEU A 22 33.35 -22.59 -7.56
C LEU A 22 34.22 -23.85 -7.55
N LEU A 23 35.51 -23.74 -7.20
CA LEU A 23 36.50 -24.81 -7.44
C LEU A 23 37.38 -25.20 -6.24
N ARG A 24 37.40 -24.44 -5.14
CA ARG A 24 38.24 -24.78 -3.97
C ARG A 24 37.40 -25.35 -2.82
N GLY A 25 37.70 -26.58 -2.43
CA GLY A 25 37.10 -27.21 -1.26
C GLY A 25 37.63 -26.66 0.09
N ASN A 26 36.88 -26.98 1.15
CA ASN A 26 37.18 -26.60 2.54
C ASN A 26 38.50 -27.20 3.05
N GLY A 27 39.55 -26.38 3.18
CA GLY A 27 40.78 -26.72 3.91
C GLY A 27 40.75 -26.19 5.35
N GLY A 28 40.94 -27.04 6.36
CA GLY A 28 40.99 -26.67 7.78
C GLY A 28 40.18 -27.62 8.68
N LYS A 29 40.60 -27.81 9.94
CA LYS A 29 39.93 -28.69 10.92
C LYS A 29 38.88 -27.96 11.75
N SER A 30 39.11 -26.67 12.07
CA SER A 30 38.16 -25.82 12.78
C SER A 30 37.36 -24.91 11.83
N HIS A 31 36.24 -24.34 12.29
CA HIS A 31 35.47 -23.37 11.49
C HIS A 31 36.30 -22.11 11.19
N LYS A 32 37.03 -21.60 12.19
CA LYS A 32 37.97 -20.48 12.03
C LYS A 32 39.03 -20.75 10.96
N GLU A 33 39.70 -21.90 11.01
CA GLU A 33 40.72 -22.28 10.02
C GLU A 33 40.15 -22.33 8.59
N ARG A 34 38.92 -22.83 8.42
CA ARG A 34 38.25 -22.86 7.11
C ARG A 34 37.99 -21.45 6.58
N LEU A 35 37.50 -20.55 7.43
CA LEU A 35 37.25 -19.16 7.05
C LEU A 35 38.55 -18.40 6.75
N ASP A 36 39.59 -18.59 7.58
CA ASP A 36 40.91 -18.00 7.33
C ASP A 36 41.51 -18.50 6.01
N PHE A 37 41.45 -19.81 5.74
CA PHE A 37 41.91 -20.40 4.48
C PHE A 37 41.14 -19.86 3.26
N PHE A 38 39.83 -19.68 3.41
CA PHE A 38 38.98 -19.16 2.35
C PHE A 38 39.19 -17.67 2.10
N TYR A 39 39.31 -16.84 3.14
CA TYR A 39 39.34 -15.37 3.01
C TYR A 39 40.73 -14.75 2.89
N ALA A 40 41.77 -15.33 3.50
CA ALA A 40 43.11 -14.73 3.50
C ALA A 40 43.66 -14.41 2.09
N PRO A 41 43.50 -15.26 1.06
CA PRO A 41 44.01 -14.96 -0.29
C PRO A 41 43.27 -13.83 -1.02
N GLN A 42 42.05 -13.51 -0.59
CA GLN A 42 41.12 -12.63 -1.31
C GLN A 42 40.71 -11.39 -0.52
N ALA A 43 41.19 -11.21 0.72
CA ALA A 43 40.79 -10.14 1.63
C ALA A 43 40.87 -8.72 1.03
N HIS A 44 41.81 -8.45 0.12
CA HIS A 44 41.98 -7.13 -0.52
C HIS A 44 41.04 -6.87 -1.73
N ALA A 45 40.61 -7.93 -2.44
CA ALA A 45 39.63 -7.82 -3.54
C ALA A 45 38.18 -8.09 -3.07
N TYR A 46 38.06 -8.51 -1.83
CA TYR A 46 36.85 -8.96 -1.15
C TYR A 46 35.66 -8.01 -1.29
N ASP A 47 35.87 -6.72 -0.99
CA ASP A 47 34.80 -5.73 -0.94
C ASP A 47 34.25 -5.41 -2.34
N ARG A 48 35.12 -5.34 -3.37
CA ARG A 48 34.72 -5.03 -4.76
C ARG A 48 33.86 -6.14 -5.37
N PHE A 49 34.29 -7.39 -5.23
CA PHE A 49 33.53 -8.53 -5.76
C PHE A 49 32.18 -8.66 -5.05
N ARG A 50 32.18 -8.58 -3.71
CA ARG A 50 30.96 -8.74 -2.91
C ARG A 50 29.98 -7.58 -3.07
N ALA A 51 30.42 -6.36 -3.32
CA ALA A 51 29.53 -5.24 -3.62
C ALA A 51 28.59 -5.52 -4.82
N ASN A 52 29.04 -6.30 -5.79
CA ASN A 52 28.25 -6.67 -6.98
C ASN A 52 27.47 -7.98 -6.83
N PHE A 53 27.64 -8.69 -5.71
CA PHE A 53 27.03 -10.00 -5.45
C PHE A 53 26.04 -9.98 -4.27
N LEU A 54 26.28 -9.14 -3.26
CA LEU A 54 25.53 -9.08 -2.00
C LEU A 54 24.42 -8.03 -2.02
N HIS A 55 23.49 -8.20 -2.95
CA HIS A 55 22.42 -7.23 -3.28
C HIS A 55 21.55 -6.78 -2.10
N GLY A 56 21.39 -7.62 -1.07
CA GLY A 56 20.51 -7.35 0.07
C GLY A 56 21.13 -6.50 1.19
N ARG A 57 22.46 -6.33 1.21
CA ARG A 57 23.20 -5.67 2.30
C ARG A 57 22.79 -4.20 2.47
N GLN A 58 23.01 -3.40 1.42
CA GLN A 58 22.71 -1.96 1.47
C GLN A 58 21.21 -1.67 1.71
N PRO A 59 20.26 -2.33 1.04
CA PRO A 59 18.83 -2.16 1.34
C PRO A 59 18.44 -2.54 2.77
N MET A 60 19.00 -3.64 3.32
CA MET A 60 18.75 -4.05 4.71
C MET A 60 19.25 -2.99 5.70
N LEU A 61 20.47 -2.49 5.52
CA LEU A 61 21.02 -1.43 6.37
C LEU A 61 20.20 -0.14 6.26
N ALA A 62 19.78 0.24 5.05
CA ALA A 62 18.91 1.40 4.86
C ALA A 62 17.54 1.24 5.55
N ALA A 63 16.97 0.03 5.52
CA ALA A 63 15.72 -0.26 6.19
C ALA A 63 15.85 -0.27 7.73
N CYS A 64 17.02 -0.66 8.26
CA CYS A 64 17.35 -0.51 9.68
C CYS A 64 17.54 0.97 10.04
N ALA A 65 18.33 1.71 9.26
CA ALA A 65 18.57 3.13 9.45
C ALA A 65 17.27 3.94 9.51
N ALA A 66 16.34 3.69 8.57
CA ALA A 66 15.04 4.37 8.52
C ALA A 66 14.22 4.23 9.82
N ARG A 67 14.40 3.11 10.54
CA ARG A 67 13.76 2.84 11.85
C ARG A 67 14.52 3.42 13.03
N LEU A 68 15.80 3.71 12.88
CA LEU A 68 16.65 4.25 13.96
C LEU A 68 16.73 5.78 13.93
N ARG A 69 16.34 6.42 12.82
CA ARG A 69 16.32 7.89 12.69
C ARG A 69 15.59 8.56 13.86
N GLY A 70 16.22 9.60 14.40
CA GLY A 70 15.71 10.34 15.56
C GLY A 70 16.08 9.73 16.92
N SER A 71 16.71 8.55 16.94
CA SER A 71 17.22 7.93 18.18
C SER A 71 18.67 8.34 18.45
N GLN A 72 19.12 8.22 19.70
CA GLN A 72 20.47 8.54 20.16
C GLN A 72 20.94 7.48 21.17
N GLY A 73 22.25 7.40 21.42
CA GLY A 73 22.82 6.44 22.37
C GLY A 73 22.65 5.00 21.92
N LEU A 74 22.67 4.76 20.60
CA LEU A 74 22.44 3.45 20.03
C LEU A 74 23.67 2.56 20.19
N VAL A 75 23.44 1.26 20.33
CA VAL A 75 24.47 0.22 20.29
C VAL A 75 24.21 -0.68 19.10
N TRP A 76 25.20 -0.86 18.24
CA TRP A 76 25.13 -1.72 17.06
C TRP A 76 26.14 -2.87 17.19
N VAL A 77 25.69 -4.11 17.02
CA VAL A 77 26.55 -5.29 16.88
C VAL A 77 26.38 -5.89 15.49
N ASP A 78 27.44 -5.90 14.69
CA ASP A 78 27.48 -6.53 13.37
C ASP A 78 28.14 -7.91 13.45
N MET A 79 27.32 -8.96 13.44
CA MET A 79 27.72 -10.35 13.62
C MET A 79 28.20 -10.96 12.29
N GLY A 80 29.48 -11.34 12.22
CA GLY A 80 30.15 -11.68 10.98
C GLY A 80 30.41 -10.44 10.12
N GLY A 81 30.85 -9.35 10.75
CA GLY A 81 30.97 -8.03 10.12
C GLY A 81 32.14 -7.89 9.14
N GLY A 82 33.03 -8.89 9.07
CA GLY A 82 34.14 -8.95 8.12
C GLY A 82 35.04 -7.71 8.15
N THR A 83 35.17 -7.04 7.01
CA THR A 83 36.03 -5.87 6.78
C THR A 83 35.43 -4.55 7.30
N ALA A 84 34.39 -4.59 8.14
CA ALA A 84 33.60 -3.44 8.58
C ALA A 84 32.93 -2.63 7.44
N GLU A 85 32.69 -3.28 6.29
CA GLU A 85 32.06 -2.63 5.12
C GLU A 85 30.62 -2.17 5.41
N ASN A 86 29.87 -2.88 6.25
CA ASN A 86 28.53 -2.48 6.66
C ASN A 86 28.55 -1.12 7.38
N VAL A 87 29.57 -0.84 8.18
CA VAL A 87 29.72 0.43 8.90
C VAL A 87 29.93 1.58 7.91
N ASP A 88 30.74 1.37 6.88
CA ASP A 88 30.95 2.36 5.80
C ASP A 88 29.64 2.63 5.06
N MET A 89 28.92 1.58 4.68
CA MET A 89 27.61 1.70 4.01
C MET A 89 26.57 2.41 4.87
N MET A 90 26.51 2.12 6.17
CA MET A 90 25.60 2.77 7.12
C MET A 90 25.92 4.26 7.26
N SER A 91 27.20 4.64 7.23
CA SER A 91 27.64 6.05 7.36
C SER A 91 27.07 6.96 6.26
N HIS A 92 26.70 6.40 5.11
CA HIS A 92 26.05 7.13 4.01
C HIS A 92 24.54 7.33 4.22
N THR A 93 23.92 6.62 5.16
CA THR A 93 22.47 6.62 5.39
C THR A 93 22.08 7.18 6.75
N LEU A 94 22.94 7.03 7.76
CA LEU A 94 22.74 7.49 9.12
C LEU A 94 24.07 8.03 9.66
N ASP A 95 24.01 9.18 10.34
CA ASP A 95 25.18 9.72 11.04
C ASP A 95 25.63 8.73 12.11
N LEU A 96 26.88 8.25 12.04
CA LEU A 96 27.40 7.27 12.99
C LEU A 96 27.49 7.81 14.42
N SER A 97 27.42 9.14 14.63
CA SER A 97 27.43 9.76 15.95
C SER A 97 26.24 9.36 16.83
N VAL A 98 25.14 8.91 16.22
CA VAL A 98 23.96 8.42 16.96
C VAL A 98 24.25 7.12 17.71
N PHE A 99 25.28 6.38 17.28
CA PHE A 99 25.75 5.18 17.96
C PHE A 99 26.78 5.55 19.01
N GLN A 100 26.48 5.25 20.25
CA GLN A 100 27.46 5.27 21.34
C GLN A 100 28.58 4.26 21.06
N LYS A 101 28.22 3.09 20.51
CA LYS A 101 29.16 2.01 20.24
C LYS A 101 28.72 1.16 19.04
N ILE A 102 29.68 0.78 18.22
CA ILE A 102 29.52 -0.14 17.08
C ILE A 102 30.54 -1.26 17.24
N TYR A 103 30.09 -2.48 17.46
CA TYR A 103 30.93 -3.68 17.50
C TYR A 103 30.87 -4.37 16.14
N VAL A 104 32.03 -4.62 15.55
CA VAL A 104 32.19 -5.47 14.35
C VAL A 104 32.81 -6.78 14.82
N VAL A 105 32.01 -7.85 14.85
CA VAL A 105 32.41 -9.14 15.40
C VAL A 105 32.68 -10.10 14.25
N ASP A 106 33.90 -10.64 14.19
CA ASP A 106 34.26 -11.65 13.19
C ASP A 106 35.26 -12.66 13.76
N ILE A 107 35.20 -13.91 13.32
CA ILE A 107 36.12 -14.96 13.79
C ILE A 107 37.42 -15.01 12.96
N CYS A 108 37.43 -14.43 11.76
CA CYS A 108 38.56 -14.42 10.84
C CYS A 108 39.53 -13.28 11.17
N SER A 109 40.75 -13.63 11.59
CA SER A 109 41.78 -12.64 11.99
C SER A 109 42.19 -11.75 10.82
N ALA A 110 42.25 -12.30 9.60
CA ALA A 110 42.62 -11.54 8.40
C ALA A 110 41.60 -10.45 8.05
N LEU A 111 40.30 -10.73 8.17
CA LEU A 111 39.25 -9.75 7.94
C LEU A 111 39.22 -8.69 9.05
N CYS A 112 39.43 -9.09 10.31
CA CYS A 112 39.54 -8.18 11.43
C CYS A 112 40.69 -7.16 11.24
N GLU A 113 41.83 -7.59 10.69
CA GLU A 113 42.95 -6.68 10.45
C GLU A 113 42.62 -5.63 9.38
N VAL A 114 41.99 -6.04 8.27
CA VAL A 114 41.49 -5.11 7.25
C VAL A 114 40.47 -4.13 7.86
N ALA A 115 39.58 -4.61 8.72
CA ALA A 115 38.60 -3.79 9.41
C ALA A 115 39.26 -2.75 10.34
N ARG A 116 40.27 -3.15 11.14
CA ARG A 116 41.03 -2.23 12.02
C ARG A 116 41.71 -1.12 11.21
N GLN A 117 42.32 -1.48 10.08
CA GLN A 117 42.93 -0.50 9.18
C GLN A 117 41.88 0.45 8.59
N LYS A 118 40.71 -0.06 8.19
CA LYS A 118 39.59 0.74 7.66
C LYS A 118 39.08 1.73 8.72
N VAL A 119 38.84 1.27 9.95
CA VAL A 119 38.44 2.11 11.11
C VAL A 119 39.45 3.23 11.35
N LYS A 120 40.75 2.90 11.39
CA LYS A 120 41.83 3.88 11.57
C LYS A 120 41.87 4.91 10.46
N ASN A 121 41.75 4.47 9.20
CA ASN A 121 41.78 5.34 8.02
C ASN A 121 40.56 6.28 7.95
N ARG A 122 39.37 5.79 8.32
CA ARG A 122 38.13 6.57 8.37
C ARG A 122 38.02 7.45 9.62
N GLY A 123 38.88 7.23 10.62
CA GLY A 123 38.91 7.99 11.86
C GLY A 123 37.75 7.70 12.81
N TRP A 124 37.02 6.59 12.63
CA TRP A 124 35.90 6.24 13.50
C TRP A 124 36.38 5.94 14.93
N LYS A 125 35.73 6.57 15.92
CA LYS A 125 36.11 6.48 17.34
C LYS A 125 35.19 5.58 18.16
N ASN A 126 33.98 5.37 17.67
CA ASN A 126 32.94 4.55 18.29
C ASN A 126 32.85 3.14 17.68
N VAL A 127 33.76 2.76 16.77
CA VAL A 127 33.78 1.45 16.12
C VAL A 127 34.89 0.59 16.73
N GLU A 128 34.52 -0.58 17.23
CA GLU A 128 35.41 -1.58 17.82
C GLU A 128 35.37 -2.87 17.01
N ILE A 129 36.55 -3.36 16.63
CA ILE A 129 36.70 -4.64 15.92
C ILE A 129 37.04 -5.72 16.93
N VAL A 130 36.15 -6.72 17.05
CA VAL A 130 36.27 -7.80 18.02
C VAL A 130 36.47 -9.12 17.29
N GLU A 131 37.62 -9.76 17.52
CA GLU A 131 37.88 -11.10 17.00
C GLU A 131 37.25 -12.15 17.93
N ALA A 132 36.01 -12.55 17.65
CA ALA A 132 35.23 -13.45 18.50
C ALA A 132 34.19 -14.26 17.71
N ASP A 133 33.67 -15.31 18.35
CA ASP A 133 32.57 -16.11 17.82
C ASP A 133 31.22 -15.40 18.08
N ALA A 134 30.39 -15.28 17.04
CA ALA A 134 29.04 -14.70 17.12
C ALA A 134 28.12 -15.47 18.08
N CYS A 135 28.40 -16.75 18.34
CA CYS A 135 27.63 -17.58 19.26
C CYS A 135 27.87 -17.23 20.74
N THR A 136 28.99 -16.56 21.06
CA THR A 136 29.41 -16.32 22.46
C THR A 136 29.75 -14.86 22.77
N PHE A 137 29.89 -14.00 21.76
CA PHE A 137 30.19 -12.58 21.99
C PHE A 137 29.10 -11.89 22.82
N THR A 138 29.53 -11.09 23.79
CA THR A 138 28.66 -10.33 24.69
C THR A 138 29.04 -8.84 24.60
N PRO A 139 28.13 -7.94 24.15
CA PRO A 139 28.37 -6.50 24.20
C PRO A 139 28.27 -5.98 25.65
N GLU A 140 28.91 -4.83 25.92
CA GLU A 140 28.85 -4.19 27.25
C GLU A 140 27.43 -3.71 27.59
N ASP A 141 26.76 -3.11 26.61
CA ASP A 141 25.40 -2.59 26.70
C ASP A 141 24.44 -3.37 25.78
N PRO A 142 23.14 -3.47 26.12
CA PRO A 142 22.15 -4.09 25.25
C PRO A 142 22.12 -3.47 23.85
N ALA A 143 22.17 -4.32 22.82
CA ALA A 143 22.25 -3.88 21.44
C ALA A 143 20.89 -3.38 20.93
N THR A 144 20.85 -2.14 20.44
CA THR A 144 19.67 -1.55 19.78
C THR A 144 19.51 -2.00 18.34
N LEU A 145 20.62 -2.39 17.71
CA LEU A 145 20.68 -2.98 16.37
C LEU A 145 21.64 -4.17 16.41
N ILE A 146 21.19 -5.33 15.95
CA ILE A 146 22.08 -6.46 15.64
C ILE A 146 21.93 -6.77 14.16
N THR A 147 23.03 -6.94 13.45
CA THR A 147 22.99 -7.31 12.02
C THR A 147 23.68 -8.62 11.72
N PHE A 148 23.10 -9.38 10.79
CA PHE A 148 23.72 -10.52 10.15
C PHE A 148 23.68 -10.30 8.63
N SER A 149 24.80 -9.88 8.04
CA SER A 149 24.88 -9.61 6.60
C SER A 149 25.68 -10.71 5.90
N TYR A 150 24.97 -11.69 5.36
CA TYR A 150 25.49 -12.86 4.66
C TYR A 150 26.42 -13.69 5.55
N SER A 151 26.07 -13.79 6.83
CA SER A 151 26.85 -14.49 7.85
C SER A 151 26.12 -15.70 8.47
N LEU A 152 24.79 -15.67 8.61
CA LEU A 152 24.04 -16.79 9.22
C LEU A 152 24.12 -18.07 8.39
N THR A 153 24.18 -17.97 7.07
CA THR A 153 24.39 -19.13 6.19
C THR A 153 25.80 -19.74 6.34
N MET A 154 26.75 -19.00 6.90
CA MET A 154 28.12 -19.46 7.15
C MET A 154 28.34 -19.97 8.58
N ILE A 155 27.48 -19.60 9.55
CA ILE A 155 27.60 -20.03 10.95
C ILE A 155 27.02 -21.45 11.08
N PRO A 156 27.81 -22.45 11.54
CA PRO A 156 27.32 -23.81 11.72
C PRO A 156 26.23 -23.91 12.80
N ASP A 157 26.45 -23.31 13.96
CA ASP A 157 25.48 -23.25 15.06
C ASP A 157 24.67 -21.94 15.00
N PHE A 158 23.92 -21.77 13.92
CA PHE A 158 23.13 -20.56 13.69
C PHE A 158 22.05 -20.35 14.76
N MET A 159 21.59 -21.43 15.42
CA MET A 159 20.61 -21.33 16.50
C MET A 159 21.24 -20.64 17.71
N ALA A 160 22.43 -21.07 18.15
CA ALA A 160 23.15 -20.40 19.23
C ALA A 160 23.47 -18.94 18.89
N ALA A 161 23.86 -18.62 17.65
CA ALA A 161 24.08 -17.23 17.23
C ALA A 161 22.81 -16.37 17.29
N ILE A 162 21.65 -16.92 16.91
CA ILE A 162 20.36 -16.23 17.01
C ILE A 162 19.95 -16.07 18.47
N ASP A 163 20.09 -17.11 19.30
CA ASP A 163 19.78 -17.06 20.72
C ASP A 163 20.64 -16.00 21.43
N ASN A 164 21.94 -15.96 21.12
CA ASN A 164 22.86 -14.96 21.63
C ASN A 164 22.46 -13.54 21.20
N ALA A 165 22.07 -13.35 19.94
CA ALA A 165 21.55 -12.06 19.47
C ALA A 165 20.28 -11.64 20.21
N VAL A 166 19.32 -12.55 20.40
CA VAL A 166 18.05 -12.26 21.09
C VAL A 166 18.27 -11.94 22.57
N GLN A 167 19.19 -12.66 23.23
CA GLN A 167 19.56 -12.45 24.63
C GLN A 167 20.09 -11.03 24.85
N HIS A 168 20.98 -10.55 23.97
CA HIS A 168 21.62 -9.24 24.08
C HIS A 168 20.87 -8.10 23.38
N LEU A 169 19.71 -8.39 22.77
CA LEU A 169 18.86 -7.38 22.13
C LEU A 169 18.19 -6.50 23.19
N ALA A 170 18.30 -5.19 23.02
CA ALA A 170 17.54 -4.22 23.80
C ALA A 170 16.02 -4.44 23.65
N GLU A 171 15.22 -3.93 24.59
CA GLU A 171 13.76 -4.12 24.59
C GLU A 171 13.10 -3.61 23.30
N ASP A 172 13.53 -2.43 22.82
CA ASP A 172 13.13 -1.78 21.56
C ASP A 172 14.14 -2.05 20.41
N GLY A 173 15.00 -3.06 20.58
CA GLY A 173 16.03 -3.42 19.62
C GLY A 173 15.48 -4.11 18.38
N ILE A 174 16.25 -4.02 17.28
CA ILE A 174 15.93 -4.69 16.02
C ILE A 174 17.08 -5.58 15.55
N VAL A 175 16.73 -6.68 14.89
CA VAL A 175 17.69 -7.57 14.22
C VAL A 175 17.51 -7.44 12.73
N GLY A 176 18.54 -6.99 12.01
CA GLY A 176 18.57 -6.90 10.56
C GLY A 176 19.34 -8.05 9.94
N VAL A 177 18.72 -8.80 9.02
CA VAL A 177 19.33 -9.94 8.36
C VAL A 177 19.24 -9.78 6.85
N SER A 178 20.35 -9.97 6.16
CA SER A 178 20.38 -10.16 4.71
C SER A 178 21.17 -11.41 4.42
N ASP A 179 20.59 -12.40 3.77
CA ASP A 179 21.31 -13.63 3.45
C ASP A 179 20.76 -14.30 2.18
N PHE A 180 21.48 -15.29 1.68
CA PHE A 180 20.96 -16.20 0.68
C PHE A 180 20.01 -17.23 1.33
N PHE A 181 19.07 -17.77 0.56
CA PHE A 181 18.15 -18.78 1.11
C PHE A 181 17.59 -19.72 0.06
N THR A 182 17.10 -20.86 0.54
CA THR A 182 16.11 -21.68 -0.18
C THR A 182 14.88 -21.86 0.68
N SER A 183 13.68 -21.79 0.08
CA SER A 183 12.44 -22.02 0.83
C SER A 183 12.28 -23.46 1.29
N ALA A 184 11.36 -23.62 2.25
CA ALA A 184 10.82 -24.92 2.60
C ALA A 184 10.05 -25.55 1.42
N LYS A 185 9.65 -26.83 1.58
CA LYS A 185 8.82 -27.52 0.57
C LYS A 185 7.52 -26.75 0.32
N TYR A 186 6.92 -26.23 1.39
CA TYR A 186 5.75 -25.37 1.40
C TYR A 186 6.11 -24.12 2.19
N ASP A 187 6.07 -22.96 1.55
CA ASP A 187 6.46 -21.68 2.12
C ASP A 187 5.52 -20.58 1.62
N LEU A 188 5.73 -19.34 2.07
CA LEU A 188 4.95 -18.19 1.60
C LEU A 188 5.17 -17.96 0.09
N PRO A 189 4.16 -17.49 -0.66
CA PRO A 189 4.25 -17.32 -2.11
C PRO A 189 5.46 -16.51 -2.59
N ASN A 190 5.86 -15.47 -1.86
CA ASN A 190 7.01 -14.62 -2.19
C ASN A 190 8.38 -15.24 -1.85
N ARG A 191 8.40 -16.34 -1.08
CA ARG A 191 9.60 -17.13 -0.72
C ARG A 191 9.70 -18.42 -1.51
N GLN A 192 8.58 -18.91 -2.06
CA GLN A 192 8.46 -20.23 -2.63
C GLN A 192 9.34 -20.41 -3.87
N HIS A 193 10.23 -21.40 -3.80
CA HIS A 193 11.09 -21.83 -4.89
C HIS A 193 10.57 -23.13 -5.50
N SER A 194 10.93 -23.39 -6.76
CA SER A 194 10.71 -24.67 -7.41
C SER A 194 11.62 -25.75 -6.80
N TYR A 195 11.30 -27.02 -7.07
CA TYR A 195 12.16 -28.15 -6.69
C TYR A 195 13.59 -27.97 -7.21
N ILE A 196 13.74 -27.60 -8.49
CA ILE A 196 15.04 -27.42 -9.15
C ILE A 196 15.83 -26.29 -8.47
N GLN A 197 15.19 -25.16 -8.18
CA GLN A 197 15.85 -24.04 -7.50
C GLN A 197 16.36 -24.45 -6.10
N ARG A 198 15.54 -25.15 -5.31
CA ARG A 198 15.97 -25.61 -3.97
C ARG A 198 17.16 -26.55 -4.04
N TRP A 199 17.11 -27.53 -4.94
CA TRP A 199 18.19 -28.50 -5.11
C TRP A 199 19.46 -27.84 -5.64
N PHE A 200 19.35 -27.06 -6.71
CA PHE A 200 20.47 -26.41 -7.39
C PHE A 200 21.23 -25.47 -6.45
N TRP A 201 20.50 -24.57 -5.77
CA TRP A 201 21.14 -23.58 -4.92
C TRP A 201 21.78 -24.20 -3.68
N ARG A 202 21.08 -25.13 -3.00
CA ARG A 202 21.67 -25.86 -1.87
C ARG A 202 22.93 -26.60 -2.29
N GLY A 203 22.87 -27.36 -3.38
CA GLY A 203 24.02 -28.12 -3.85
C GLY A 203 25.21 -27.24 -4.24
N LEU A 204 24.97 -26.10 -4.89
CA LEU A 204 26.04 -25.19 -5.32
C LEU A 204 26.76 -24.55 -4.13
N PHE A 205 26.03 -24.08 -3.12
CA PHE A 205 26.62 -23.37 -1.97
C PHE A 205 27.17 -24.31 -0.88
N ASP A 206 26.67 -25.55 -0.81
CA ASP A 206 27.17 -26.56 0.14
C ASP A 206 28.65 -26.92 -0.12
N VAL A 207 29.13 -26.78 -1.36
CA VAL A 207 30.54 -26.97 -1.73
C VAL A 207 31.47 -26.05 -0.92
N ASP A 208 31.02 -24.84 -0.63
CA ASP A 208 31.74 -23.81 0.15
C ASP A 208 31.41 -23.85 1.65
N GLY A 209 30.62 -24.84 2.10
CA GLY A 209 30.11 -24.89 3.46
C GLY A 209 29.10 -23.79 3.81
N ILE A 210 28.45 -23.20 2.80
CA ILE A 210 27.40 -22.20 2.98
C ILE A 210 26.05 -22.91 2.90
N ASP A 211 25.34 -22.96 4.02
CA ASP A 211 24.09 -23.70 4.10
C ASP A 211 22.88 -22.75 3.97
N LEU A 212 22.18 -22.91 2.84
CA LEU A 212 21.02 -22.13 2.42
C LEU A 212 19.68 -22.68 2.93
N GLY A 213 19.72 -23.63 3.85
CA GLY A 213 18.52 -24.25 4.38
C GLY A 213 17.52 -23.23 4.97
N PRO A 214 16.20 -23.47 4.83
CA PRO A 214 15.14 -22.59 5.35
C PRO A 214 15.15 -22.49 6.87
N GLU A 215 15.81 -23.42 7.57
CA GLU A 215 15.83 -23.56 9.02
C GLU A 215 16.32 -22.28 9.72
N ARG A 216 17.30 -21.59 9.14
CA ARG A 216 17.80 -20.29 9.62
C ARG A 216 16.69 -19.25 9.68
N ARG A 217 15.92 -19.14 8.60
CA ARG A 217 14.81 -18.20 8.52
C ARG A 217 13.68 -18.60 9.47
N LEU A 218 13.31 -19.88 9.48
CA LEU A 218 12.24 -20.38 10.34
C LEU A 218 12.56 -20.18 11.83
N TYR A 219 13.82 -20.39 12.23
CA TYR A 219 14.24 -20.17 13.61
C TYR A 219 14.29 -18.67 13.98
N LEU A 220 14.77 -17.80 13.08
CA LEU A 220 14.67 -16.35 13.25
C LEU A 220 13.22 -15.91 13.51
N GLU A 221 12.28 -16.41 12.70
CA GLU A 221 10.87 -16.07 12.83
C GLU A 221 10.19 -16.75 14.02
N HIS A 222 10.73 -17.85 14.52
CA HIS A 222 10.30 -18.46 15.77
C HIS A 222 10.64 -17.57 16.98
N GLN A 223 11.86 -17.05 17.03
CA GLN A 223 12.34 -16.24 18.16
C GLN A 223 11.87 -14.78 18.12
N LEU A 224 11.74 -14.21 16.92
CA LEU A 224 11.47 -12.78 16.72
C LEU A 224 10.16 -12.57 15.95
N GLU A 225 9.52 -11.44 16.20
CA GLU A 225 8.40 -10.96 15.39
C GLU A 225 8.99 -10.25 14.16
N PRO A 226 8.63 -10.67 12.94
CA PRO A 226 9.17 -10.03 11.75
C PRO A 226 8.49 -8.65 11.58
N VAL A 227 9.24 -7.62 11.18
CA VAL A 227 8.74 -6.24 10.93
C VAL A 227 8.95 -5.73 9.50
N TYR A 228 9.93 -6.26 8.78
CA TYR A 228 10.15 -5.99 7.36
C TYR A 228 10.70 -7.25 6.68
N GLU A 229 10.32 -7.43 5.43
CA GLU A 229 10.82 -8.52 4.62
C GLU A 229 10.80 -8.17 3.14
N TYR A 230 11.85 -8.58 2.43
CA TYR A 230 11.91 -8.52 0.98
C TYR A 230 12.75 -9.66 0.41
N ASN A 231 12.16 -10.48 -0.47
CA ASN A 231 12.80 -11.64 -1.11
C ASN A 231 13.04 -11.39 -2.61
N ALA A 232 14.24 -11.64 -3.15
CA ALA A 232 14.52 -11.42 -4.56
C ALA A 232 15.63 -12.32 -5.11
N LEU A 233 15.81 -12.26 -6.43
CA LEU A 233 16.92 -12.90 -7.13
C LEU A 233 17.97 -11.84 -7.48
N GLY A 234 19.22 -12.11 -7.12
CA GLY A 234 20.37 -11.22 -7.34
C GLY A 234 21.31 -11.80 -8.40
N LYS A 235 21.81 -10.96 -9.30
CA LYS A 235 22.76 -11.42 -10.35
C LYS A 235 24.06 -11.90 -9.72
N ILE A 236 24.65 -12.95 -10.29
CA ILE A 236 26.01 -13.36 -9.93
C ILE A 236 27.00 -12.71 -10.90
N PRO A 237 28.06 -12.04 -10.42
CA PRO A 237 29.12 -11.51 -11.29
C PRO A 237 29.62 -12.57 -12.28
N TYR A 238 29.80 -12.17 -13.54
CA TYR A 238 30.29 -13.02 -14.65
C TYR A 238 29.41 -14.21 -15.06
N LEU A 239 28.25 -14.43 -14.42
CA LEU A 239 27.27 -15.46 -14.77
C LEU A 239 25.93 -14.81 -15.16
N PRO A 240 25.78 -14.32 -16.42
CA PRO A 240 24.69 -13.44 -16.81
C PRO A 240 23.28 -14.06 -16.74
N PHE A 241 23.19 -15.39 -16.74
CA PHE A 241 21.93 -16.13 -16.72
C PHE A 241 21.61 -16.77 -15.36
N VAL A 242 22.46 -16.56 -14.36
CA VAL A 242 22.31 -17.18 -13.04
C VAL A 242 22.05 -16.10 -12.00
N GLN A 243 20.99 -16.29 -11.19
CA GLN A 243 20.62 -15.33 -10.15
C GLN A 243 20.35 -16.03 -8.82
N ALA A 244 21.13 -15.71 -7.80
CA ALA A 244 21.03 -16.31 -6.48
C ALA A 244 19.85 -15.71 -5.68
N PRO A 245 19.03 -16.54 -5.01
CA PRO A 245 17.97 -16.08 -4.13
C PRO A 245 18.54 -15.48 -2.85
N TYR A 246 18.14 -14.26 -2.54
CA TYR A 246 18.49 -13.57 -1.31
C TYR A 246 17.26 -12.94 -0.67
N TYR A 247 17.36 -12.66 0.63
CA TYR A 247 16.32 -11.96 1.37
C TYR A 247 16.92 -10.81 2.18
N GLN A 248 16.07 -9.85 2.49
CA GLN A 248 16.24 -8.82 3.50
C GLN A 248 15.18 -9.04 4.55
N TRP A 249 15.51 -8.84 5.81
CA TRP A 249 14.57 -8.98 6.89
C TRP A 249 14.96 -8.18 8.09
N ILE A 250 13.95 -7.69 8.78
CA ILE A 250 14.13 -7.07 10.09
C ILE A 250 13.12 -7.71 11.02
N GLY A 251 13.57 -8.08 12.21
CA GLY A 251 12.73 -8.58 13.30
C GLY A 251 12.93 -7.79 14.58
N ARG A 252 12.01 -7.96 15.52
CA ARG A 252 12.07 -7.42 16.88
C ARG A 252 11.63 -8.46 17.90
N ARG A 253 11.88 -8.21 19.19
CA ARG A 253 11.47 -9.11 20.26
C ARG A 253 9.94 -9.30 20.26
N ARG A 254 9.49 -10.56 20.38
CA ARG A 254 8.07 -10.91 20.47
C ARG A 254 7.46 -10.37 21.77
N GLY A 255 6.16 -10.05 21.75
CA GLY A 255 5.41 -9.66 22.94
C GLY A 255 5.65 -8.22 23.42
N HIS A 256 6.32 -7.37 22.62
CA HIS A 256 6.52 -5.98 22.97
C HIS A 256 5.20 -5.19 22.97
N THR A 257 4.86 -4.56 24.09
CA THR A 257 3.53 -3.96 24.34
C THR A 257 3.40 -2.53 23.81
N LYS A 258 4.50 -1.78 23.65
CA LYS A 258 4.45 -0.42 23.10
C LYS A 258 4.35 -0.45 21.57
N LYS A 259 3.24 0.05 21.04
CA LYS A 259 3.03 0.24 19.60
C LYS A 259 3.72 1.54 19.16
N ASN A 260 4.96 1.45 18.69
CA ASN A 260 5.59 2.56 17.97
C ASN A 260 5.40 2.35 16.46
N LEU A 261 4.21 2.68 15.92
CA LEU A 261 3.90 2.42 14.52
C LEU A 261 4.57 3.40 13.54
N ALA A 262 5.12 4.52 14.06
CA ALA A 262 6.04 5.36 13.28
C ALA A 262 7.32 4.60 12.89
N ARG A 263 7.79 3.71 13.76
CA ARG A 263 8.97 2.85 13.58
C ARG A 263 8.61 1.46 13.04
N PHE A 264 7.47 0.92 13.46
CA PHE A 264 7.01 -0.44 13.17
C PHE A 264 5.55 -0.43 12.70
N PRO A 265 5.24 0.16 11.53
CA PRO A 265 3.87 0.22 11.05
C PRO A 265 3.31 -1.19 10.86
N ALA A 266 2.04 -1.37 11.22
CA ALA A 266 1.35 -2.64 11.06
C ALA A 266 1.39 -3.07 9.59
N ARG A 267 1.87 -4.28 9.34
CA ARG A 267 1.99 -4.79 7.97
C ARG A 267 0.61 -4.91 7.33
N ALA A 268 0.51 -4.50 6.06
CA ALA A 268 -0.58 -5.00 5.23
C ALA A 268 -0.49 -6.54 5.24
N SER A 269 -1.62 -7.24 5.25
CA SER A 269 -1.63 -8.70 5.26
C SER A 269 -1.22 -9.24 3.88
N ASP A 270 0.04 -9.07 3.56
CA ASP A 270 0.72 -9.61 2.38
C ASP A 270 1.22 -11.04 2.64
N GLU A 271 0.79 -11.66 3.75
CA GLU A 271 1.11 -13.06 4.11
C GLU A 271 0.78 -14.04 2.98
N PHE A 272 -0.07 -13.62 2.05
CA PHE A 272 -0.18 -14.22 0.74
C PHE A 272 -0.03 -13.08 -0.26
N GLU A 273 0.84 -13.22 -1.28
CA GLU A 273 0.61 -12.47 -2.51
C GLU A 273 -0.81 -12.85 -2.95
N ALA A 274 -1.79 -12.04 -2.57
CA ALA A 274 -3.16 -12.22 -3.01
C ALA A 274 -3.08 -12.10 -4.53
N LYS A 275 -3.12 -13.26 -5.19
CA LYS A 275 -3.02 -13.30 -6.64
C LYS A 275 -4.18 -12.48 -7.15
N ARG A 276 -3.84 -11.38 -7.82
CA ARG A 276 -4.83 -10.57 -8.53
C ARG A 276 -5.74 -11.53 -9.31
N PRO A 277 -7.06 -11.51 -9.07
CA PRO A 277 -7.96 -12.37 -9.82
C PRO A 277 -7.82 -12.06 -11.32
N PRO A 278 -7.80 -13.07 -12.22
CA PRO A 278 -7.51 -12.86 -13.64
C PRO A 278 -8.33 -11.75 -14.32
N ALA A 279 -9.57 -11.54 -13.88
CA ALA A 279 -10.51 -10.54 -14.39
C ALA A 279 -10.17 -9.07 -14.04
N PHE A 280 -9.33 -8.82 -13.04
CA PHE A 280 -8.94 -7.46 -12.64
C PHE A 280 -7.73 -6.96 -13.45
N PRO A 281 -7.56 -5.67 -13.76
CA PRO A 281 -6.35 -5.20 -14.42
C PRO A 281 -5.13 -5.28 -13.48
N PRO A 282 -3.88 -5.36 -13.99
CA PRO A 282 -2.66 -5.36 -13.18
C PRO A 282 -2.31 -3.96 -12.62
N THR A 283 -3.33 -3.27 -12.09
CA THR A 283 -3.32 -1.93 -11.52
C THR A 283 -4.61 -1.72 -10.71
N PHE A 284 -4.72 -0.61 -9.97
CA PHE A 284 -5.95 -0.27 -9.26
C PHE A 284 -7.06 0.10 -10.25
N LEU A 285 -8.32 -0.21 -9.90
CA LEU A 285 -9.47 0.24 -10.70
C LEU A 285 -9.76 1.72 -10.46
N TYR A 286 -9.73 2.10 -9.19
CA TYR A 286 -10.07 3.44 -8.72
C TYR A 286 -8.93 4.06 -7.92
N SER A 287 -8.54 5.29 -8.25
CA SER A 287 -7.57 6.09 -7.48
C SER A 287 -8.22 6.89 -6.33
N LEU A 288 -9.55 6.94 -6.32
CA LEU A 288 -10.41 7.66 -5.40
C LEU A 288 -11.64 6.78 -5.11
N SER A 289 -12.15 6.79 -3.87
CA SER A 289 -13.42 6.15 -3.54
C SER A 289 -14.57 6.99 -4.10
N TRP A 290 -15.48 6.38 -4.86
CA TRP A 290 -16.64 7.04 -5.47
C TRP A 290 -17.86 7.04 -4.55
N GLU A 291 -17.65 7.31 -3.27
CA GLU A 291 -18.71 7.43 -2.28
C GLU A 291 -18.45 8.65 -1.42
N ASP A 292 -19.46 9.49 -1.23
CA ASP A 292 -19.32 10.73 -0.50
C ASP A 292 -19.30 10.49 1.02
N PRO A 293 -18.15 10.68 1.70
CA PRO A 293 -18.09 10.49 3.15
C PRO A 293 -19.02 11.45 3.91
N ARG A 294 -19.39 12.61 3.34
CA ARG A 294 -20.30 13.56 4.01
C ARG A 294 -21.70 12.99 4.23
N GLU A 295 -22.17 12.13 3.34
CA GLU A 295 -23.46 11.46 3.51
C GLU A 295 -23.34 10.23 4.40
N ASP A 296 -22.20 9.54 4.36
CA ASP A 296 -21.91 8.41 5.26
C ASP A 296 -21.87 8.89 6.73
N ASP A 297 -21.27 10.05 7.01
CA ASP A 297 -21.16 10.65 8.36
C ASP A 297 -22.53 10.80 9.03
N LYS A 298 -23.56 11.23 8.27
CA LYS A 298 -24.92 11.45 8.76
C LYS A 298 -25.58 10.17 9.29
N VAL A 299 -25.19 9.01 8.75
CA VAL A 299 -25.84 7.73 9.02
C VAL A 299 -24.96 6.75 9.79
N LEU A 300 -23.64 6.92 9.81
CA LEU A 300 -22.75 5.99 10.50
C LEU A 300 -22.58 6.36 11.98
N ASN A 301 -22.49 7.65 12.32
CA ASN A 301 -22.19 8.14 13.67
C ASN A 301 -20.97 7.42 14.28
N ILE A 302 -19.81 7.60 13.62
CA ILE A 302 -18.53 6.96 14.01
C ILE A 302 -18.04 7.52 15.35
N ASN A 303 -17.52 6.63 16.20
CA ASN A 303 -16.92 6.98 17.48
C ASN A 303 -15.73 6.05 17.86
N LYS A 304 -15.09 6.36 18.98
CA LYS A 304 -13.89 5.67 19.51
C LYS A 304 -14.07 4.20 19.89
N ASP A 305 -15.28 3.69 19.95
CA ASP A 305 -15.58 2.29 20.26
C ASP A 305 -15.87 1.46 19.00
N ASP A 306 -15.94 2.13 17.84
CA ASP A 306 -16.31 1.50 16.59
C ASP A 306 -15.19 0.67 15.95
N THR A 307 -15.60 -0.50 15.47
CA THR A 307 -14.80 -1.34 14.59
C THR A 307 -15.52 -1.41 13.25
N VAL A 308 -14.90 -0.82 12.23
CA VAL A 308 -15.50 -0.55 10.93
C VAL A 308 -14.90 -1.47 9.87
N LEU A 309 -15.74 -2.14 9.09
CA LEU A 309 -15.31 -2.83 7.86
C LEU A 309 -15.68 -1.99 6.64
N THR A 310 -14.75 -1.77 5.73
CA THR A 310 -15.01 -1.09 4.45
C THR A 310 -14.22 -1.74 3.33
N LEU A 311 -14.74 -1.68 2.11
CA LEU A 311 -13.90 -1.93 0.95
C LEU A 311 -12.82 -0.85 0.82
N THR A 312 -11.62 -1.24 0.38
CA THR A 312 -10.48 -0.32 0.26
C THR A 312 -10.74 0.75 -0.80
N SER A 313 -11.16 0.33 -2.02
CA SER A 313 -11.36 1.25 -3.15
C SER A 313 -10.14 2.18 -3.33
N GLY A 314 -10.32 3.49 -3.47
CA GLY A 314 -9.21 4.45 -3.52
C GLY A 314 -8.54 4.74 -2.17
N GLY A 315 -9.05 4.20 -1.06
CA GLY A 315 -8.47 4.32 0.28
C GLY A 315 -8.72 5.64 1.00
N CYS A 316 -9.28 6.66 0.35
CA CYS A 316 -9.55 7.96 0.99
C CYS A 316 -10.61 7.84 2.09
N ASN A 317 -11.68 7.07 1.87
CA ASN A 317 -12.73 6.90 2.87
C ASN A 317 -12.25 6.04 4.07
N ALA A 318 -11.29 5.14 3.86
CA ALA A 318 -10.68 4.39 4.97
C ALA A 318 -9.89 5.31 5.90
N LEU A 319 -9.10 6.25 5.34
CA LEU A 319 -8.40 7.27 6.14
C LEU A 319 -9.37 8.23 6.82
N ASP A 320 -10.44 8.59 6.12
CA ASP A 320 -11.50 9.43 6.63
C ASP A 320 -12.18 8.85 7.88
N LEU A 321 -12.49 7.55 7.88
CA LEU A 321 -13.04 6.84 9.03
C LEU A 321 -12.07 6.79 10.23
N VAL A 322 -10.76 6.74 9.97
CA VAL A 322 -9.75 6.86 11.04
C VAL A 322 -9.81 8.25 11.66
N TYR A 323 -9.86 9.30 10.83
CA TYR A 323 -9.97 10.68 11.29
C TYR A 323 -11.25 10.94 12.09
N GLN A 324 -12.37 10.33 11.70
CA GLN A 324 -13.62 10.38 12.48
C GLN A 324 -13.51 9.74 13.87
N GLY A 325 -12.38 9.09 14.18
CA GLY A 325 -12.07 8.58 15.51
C GLY A 325 -12.44 7.12 15.72
N ALA A 326 -12.70 6.35 14.66
CA ALA A 326 -12.94 4.91 14.79
C ALA A 326 -11.80 4.22 15.58
N ARG A 327 -12.14 3.27 16.46
CA ARG A 327 -11.12 2.47 17.17
C ARG A 327 -10.23 1.74 16.18
N GLN A 328 -10.87 1.13 15.18
CA GLN A 328 -10.20 0.33 14.17
C GLN A 328 -11.03 0.31 12.89
N VAL A 329 -10.37 0.65 11.78
CA VAL A 329 -10.88 0.54 10.42
C VAL A 329 -10.19 -0.65 9.76
N VAL A 330 -10.97 -1.51 9.16
CA VAL A 330 -10.53 -2.68 8.39
C VAL A 330 -10.87 -2.40 6.94
N ALA A 331 -9.86 -2.06 6.15
CA ALA A 331 -9.99 -1.85 4.71
C ALA A 331 -9.64 -3.15 4.00
N VAL A 332 -10.60 -3.70 3.23
CA VAL A 332 -10.43 -4.97 2.53
C VAL A 332 -10.59 -4.80 1.01
N ASP A 333 -9.74 -5.44 0.23
CA ASP A 333 -9.91 -5.53 -1.22
C ASP A 333 -9.40 -6.87 -1.76
N ILE A 334 -10.01 -7.38 -2.83
CA ILE A 334 -9.51 -8.57 -3.52
C ILE A 334 -8.42 -8.20 -4.54
N ASN A 335 -8.40 -6.94 -5.02
CA ASN A 335 -7.36 -6.45 -5.90
C ASN A 335 -6.19 -5.91 -5.06
N PRO A 336 -5.02 -6.59 -5.07
CA PRO A 336 -3.86 -6.15 -4.29
C PRO A 336 -3.41 -4.72 -4.63
N ALA A 337 -3.63 -4.26 -5.87
CA ALA A 337 -3.24 -2.91 -6.26
C ALA A 337 -4.00 -1.80 -5.49
N GLN A 338 -5.22 -2.08 -5.01
CA GLN A 338 -5.95 -1.14 -4.16
C GLN A 338 -5.36 -1.10 -2.74
N SER A 339 -5.06 -2.26 -2.18
CA SER A 339 -4.35 -2.38 -0.90
C SER A 339 -3.01 -1.65 -0.95
N TYR A 340 -2.22 -1.82 -2.02
CA TYR A 340 -0.93 -1.14 -2.19
C TYR A 340 -1.06 0.39 -2.31
N LEU A 341 -2.17 0.90 -2.84
CA LEU A 341 -2.44 2.34 -2.90
C LEU A 341 -2.78 2.91 -1.52
N LEU A 342 -3.63 2.22 -0.76
CA LEU A 342 -3.93 2.63 0.61
C LEU A 342 -2.69 2.52 1.51
N GLU A 343 -1.89 1.48 1.33
CA GLU A 343 -0.64 1.30 2.06
C GLU A 343 0.35 2.44 1.79
N LEU A 344 0.53 2.81 0.51
CA LEU A 344 1.36 3.95 0.14
C LEU A 344 0.85 5.26 0.76
N LYS A 345 -0.47 5.51 0.76
CA LYS A 345 -1.07 6.69 1.40
C LYS A 345 -0.83 6.70 2.91
N ARG A 346 -1.05 5.57 3.59
CA ARG A 346 -0.84 5.42 5.04
C ARG A 346 0.60 5.72 5.42
N ILE A 347 1.57 5.08 4.75
CA ILE A 347 3.00 5.30 5.06
C ILE A 347 3.43 6.72 4.68
N ALA A 348 2.94 7.28 3.57
CA ALA A 348 3.21 8.66 3.21
C ALA A 348 2.74 9.64 4.30
N VAL A 349 1.53 9.45 4.85
CA VAL A 349 1.01 10.29 5.95
C VAL A 349 1.89 10.19 7.20
N ILE A 350 2.29 8.97 7.58
CA ILE A 350 3.15 8.75 8.76
C ILE A 350 4.54 9.39 8.58
N ARG A 351 5.16 9.23 7.40
CA ARG A 351 6.59 9.51 7.21
C ARG A 351 6.90 10.88 6.61
N LEU A 352 6.05 11.39 5.74
CA LEU A 352 6.36 12.56 4.92
C LEU A 352 5.81 13.86 5.51
N PRO A 353 6.41 15.01 5.19
CA PRO A 353 5.77 16.31 5.42
C PRO A 353 4.53 16.46 4.55
N PHE A 354 3.60 17.32 4.97
CA PHE A 354 2.32 17.54 4.28
C PHE A 354 2.50 17.90 2.79
N GLU A 355 3.48 18.73 2.46
CA GLU A 355 3.68 19.18 1.07
C GLU A 355 4.11 18.07 0.11
N ASP A 356 4.85 17.07 0.58
CA ASP A 356 5.20 15.90 -0.23
C ASP A 356 3.95 15.01 -0.43
N VAL A 357 3.13 14.85 0.61
CA VAL A 357 1.84 14.13 0.52
C VAL A 357 0.86 14.85 -0.40
N TRP A 358 0.81 16.17 -0.33
CA TRP A 358 0.03 17.01 -1.23
C TRP A 358 0.51 16.87 -2.68
N SER A 359 1.81 16.92 -2.92
CA SER A 359 2.33 16.74 -4.28
C SER A 359 1.94 15.35 -4.82
N MET A 360 2.13 14.30 -4.01
CA MET A 360 1.80 12.92 -4.40
C MET A 360 0.31 12.71 -4.69
N PHE A 361 -0.59 13.18 -3.83
CA PHE A 361 -2.03 12.84 -3.90
C PHE A 361 -2.96 14.04 -4.10
N GLY A 362 -2.53 15.26 -3.78
CA GLY A 362 -3.21 16.50 -4.16
C GLY A 362 -3.03 16.78 -5.65
N ASP A 363 -1.78 17.00 -6.06
CA ASP A 363 -1.41 17.29 -7.46
C ASP A 363 -1.35 16.02 -8.33
N GLY A 364 -1.23 14.85 -7.70
CA GLY A 364 -1.09 13.58 -8.40
C GLY A 364 0.28 13.40 -9.05
N VAL A 365 1.25 14.29 -8.78
CA VAL A 365 2.59 14.30 -9.38
C VAL A 365 3.63 14.72 -8.37
N HIS A 366 4.77 14.04 -8.36
CA HIS A 366 5.87 14.38 -7.45
C HIS A 366 7.22 14.25 -8.16
N PRO A 367 7.99 15.34 -8.34
CA PRO A 367 9.19 15.36 -9.18
C PRO A 367 10.31 14.47 -8.65
N LYS A 368 10.34 14.22 -7.34
CA LYS A 368 11.35 13.38 -6.66
C LYS A 368 10.79 12.06 -6.13
N PHE A 369 9.66 11.58 -6.70
CA PHE A 369 8.95 10.41 -6.15
C PHE A 369 9.87 9.20 -6.01
N GLU A 370 10.71 8.89 -7.00
CA GLU A 370 11.54 7.68 -6.99
C GLU A 370 12.58 7.69 -5.87
N LYS A 371 13.21 8.85 -5.63
CA LYS A 371 14.13 9.04 -4.51
C LYS A 371 13.41 8.89 -3.18
N LEU A 372 12.30 9.61 -3.03
CA LEU A 372 11.49 9.60 -1.80
C LEU A 372 10.94 8.21 -1.49
N PHE A 373 10.46 7.51 -2.52
CA PHE A 373 9.94 6.16 -2.42
C PHE A 373 11.00 5.16 -1.95
N LYS A 374 12.23 5.26 -2.48
CA LYS A 374 13.34 4.39 -2.07
C LYS A 374 13.81 4.68 -0.63
N GLU A 375 13.96 5.94 -0.27
CA GLU A 375 14.61 6.35 0.99
C GLU A 375 13.66 6.44 2.19
N GLU A 376 12.40 6.84 1.98
CA GLU A 376 11.44 7.12 3.06
C GLU A 376 10.29 6.13 3.17
N LEU A 377 9.88 5.50 2.06
CA LEU A 377 8.64 4.70 2.00
C LEU A 377 8.92 3.19 1.94
N THR A 378 9.80 2.74 1.05
CA THR A 378 10.13 1.32 0.81
C THR A 378 10.45 0.55 2.10
N PRO A 379 11.20 1.08 3.09
CA PRO A 379 11.48 0.38 4.34
C PRO A 379 10.25 -0.03 5.16
N PHE A 380 9.10 0.57 4.91
CA PHE A 380 7.87 0.44 5.69
C PHE A 380 6.70 -0.14 4.90
N LEU A 381 6.93 -0.45 3.62
CA LEU A 381 5.94 -1.05 2.74
C LEU A 381 6.12 -2.56 2.68
N SER A 382 5.01 -3.23 2.43
CA SER A 382 4.99 -4.64 2.06
C SER A 382 5.75 -4.91 0.76
N GLN A 383 6.25 -6.13 0.59
CA GLN A 383 6.97 -6.50 -0.62
C GLN A 383 6.09 -6.36 -1.88
N GLY A 384 4.80 -6.68 -1.78
CA GLY A 384 3.85 -6.51 -2.89
C GLY A 384 3.75 -5.05 -3.34
N ALA A 385 3.61 -4.13 -2.38
CA ALA A 385 3.58 -2.70 -2.65
C ALA A 385 4.91 -2.19 -3.21
N VAL A 386 6.06 -2.63 -2.67
CA VAL A 386 7.38 -2.27 -3.19
C VAL A 386 7.52 -2.66 -4.66
N ASN A 387 7.18 -3.90 -5.00
CA ASN A 387 7.24 -4.41 -6.36
C ASN A 387 6.30 -3.64 -7.31
N PHE A 388 5.09 -3.34 -6.84
CA PHE A 388 4.10 -2.59 -7.60
C PHE A 388 4.59 -1.17 -7.91
N TRP A 389 4.94 -0.40 -6.89
CA TRP A 389 5.30 1.02 -7.03
C TRP A 389 6.67 1.22 -7.67
N THR A 390 7.61 0.30 -7.52
CA THR A 390 8.87 0.32 -8.28
C THR A 390 8.60 0.24 -9.78
N ARG A 391 7.70 -0.64 -10.22
CA ARG A 391 7.33 -0.76 -11.64
C ARG A 391 6.43 0.37 -12.14
N LYS A 392 5.72 1.03 -11.22
CA LYS A 392 4.70 2.06 -11.53
C LYS A 392 5.09 3.46 -11.07
N SER A 393 6.37 3.73 -10.79
CA SER A 393 6.84 5.05 -10.33
C SER A 393 6.42 6.19 -11.27
N HIS A 394 6.42 5.92 -12.58
CA HIS A 394 5.97 6.83 -13.62
C HIS A 394 4.52 7.34 -13.44
N TYR A 395 3.70 6.70 -12.60
CA TYR A 395 2.36 7.20 -12.28
C TYR A 395 2.41 8.58 -11.61
N PHE A 396 3.40 8.81 -10.73
CA PHE A 396 3.62 10.12 -10.09
C PHE A 396 4.45 11.08 -10.96
N ARG A 397 4.90 10.66 -12.14
CA ARG A 397 5.48 11.56 -13.15
C ARG A 397 4.44 12.07 -14.14
N ASN A 398 3.50 11.19 -14.50
CA ASN A 398 2.54 11.43 -15.58
C ASN A 398 1.12 11.76 -15.07
N GLY A 399 0.92 11.85 -13.76
CA GLY A 399 -0.35 12.13 -13.10
C GLY A 399 -1.06 10.87 -12.64
N LEU A 400 -1.08 10.62 -11.33
CA LEU A 400 -1.64 9.43 -10.67
C LEU A 400 -3.07 9.13 -11.16
N TYR A 401 -3.89 10.16 -11.29
CA TYR A 401 -5.31 10.09 -11.65
C TYR A 401 -5.57 9.74 -13.12
N TYR A 402 -4.53 9.72 -13.96
CA TYR A 402 -4.59 9.26 -15.35
C TYR A 402 -4.17 7.80 -15.54
N HIS A 403 -3.91 7.11 -14.44
CA HIS A 403 -3.59 5.69 -14.41
C HIS A 403 -4.68 4.87 -13.72
N GLY A 404 -4.52 3.55 -13.69
CA GLY A 404 -5.57 2.63 -13.26
C GLY A 404 -6.62 2.37 -14.35
N GLY A 405 -7.71 1.71 -13.96
CA GLY A 405 -8.86 1.47 -14.83
C GLY A 405 -9.51 2.79 -15.27
N MET A 406 -9.96 3.59 -14.30
CA MET A 406 -10.62 4.87 -14.52
C MET A 406 -9.74 5.90 -15.24
N GLY A 407 -8.44 5.95 -14.95
CA GLY A 407 -7.53 6.88 -15.59
C GLY A 407 -7.44 6.71 -17.12
N ARG A 408 -7.62 5.48 -17.64
CA ARG A 408 -7.66 5.24 -19.09
C ARG A 408 -8.86 5.91 -19.76
N LEU A 409 -10.03 5.85 -19.13
CA LEU A 409 -11.23 6.54 -19.61
C LEU A 409 -11.06 8.05 -19.53
N ILE A 410 -10.53 8.56 -18.41
CA ILE A 410 -10.23 10.00 -18.27
C ILE A 410 -9.30 10.46 -19.39
N ARG A 411 -8.24 9.71 -19.70
CA ARG A 411 -7.32 10.03 -20.80
C ARG A 411 -8.01 10.05 -22.16
N ALA A 412 -8.92 9.10 -22.41
CA ALA A 412 -9.69 9.05 -23.65
C ALA A 412 -10.63 10.27 -23.77
N VAL A 413 -11.35 10.62 -22.71
CA VAL A 413 -12.21 11.82 -22.65
C VAL A 413 -11.39 13.09 -22.88
N ARG A 414 -10.22 13.21 -22.25
CA ARG A 414 -9.31 14.36 -22.46
C ARG A 414 -8.77 14.42 -23.89
N ALA A 415 -8.40 13.28 -24.48
CA ALA A 415 -7.94 13.23 -25.86
C ALA A 415 -9.05 13.67 -26.82
N LEU A 416 -10.29 13.21 -26.60
CA LEU A 416 -11.45 13.64 -27.36
C LEU A 416 -11.68 15.15 -27.22
N ALA A 417 -11.63 15.69 -25.99
CA ALA A 417 -11.78 17.12 -25.75
C ALA A 417 -10.69 17.97 -26.41
N ARG A 418 -9.46 17.44 -26.58
CA ARG A 418 -8.41 18.11 -27.37
C ARG A 418 -8.74 18.11 -28.86
N ILE A 419 -9.16 16.97 -29.40
CA ILE A 419 -9.51 16.80 -30.81
C ILE A 419 -10.70 17.70 -31.18
N THR A 420 -11.70 17.80 -30.31
CA THR A 420 -12.89 18.63 -30.52
C THR A 420 -12.71 20.09 -30.10
N ARG A 421 -11.50 20.47 -29.65
CA ARG A 421 -11.14 21.83 -29.16
C ARG A 421 -12.02 22.32 -27.99
N GLN A 422 -12.52 21.41 -27.17
CA GLN A 422 -13.35 21.69 -25.99
C GLN A 422 -12.54 21.79 -24.67
N GLN A 423 -11.20 21.80 -24.72
CA GLN A 423 -10.35 21.96 -23.51
C GLN A 423 -10.74 23.21 -22.71
N HIS A 424 -10.85 24.36 -23.39
CA HIS A 424 -11.16 25.64 -22.73
C HIS A 424 -12.54 25.63 -22.06
N TRP A 425 -13.52 24.94 -22.66
CA TRP A 425 -14.84 24.77 -22.05
C TRP A 425 -14.75 23.93 -20.76
N ILE A 426 -13.98 22.84 -20.75
CA ILE A 426 -13.75 22.04 -19.54
C ILE A 426 -13.09 22.90 -18.46
N ASP A 427 -12.07 23.67 -18.82
CA ASP A 427 -11.36 24.54 -17.88
C ASP A 427 -12.28 25.62 -17.30
N ASN A 428 -13.14 26.24 -18.12
CA ASN A 428 -14.11 27.25 -17.68
C ASN A 428 -15.20 26.63 -16.79
N LEU A 429 -15.69 25.43 -17.11
CA LEU A 429 -16.69 24.72 -16.31
C LEU A 429 -16.13 24.38 -14.91
N VAL A 430 -14.93 23.80 -14.85
CA VAL A 430 -14.32 23.37 -13.58
C VAL A 430 -13.95 24.57 -12.70
N ASN A 431 -13.56 25.69 -13.30
CA ASN A 431 -13.16 26.90 -12.57
C ASN A 431 -14.28 27.96 -12.49
N ALA A 432 -15.52 27.61 -12.84
CA ALA A 432 -16.65 28.52 -12.82
C ALA A 432 -16.80 29.19 -11.43
N PRO A 433 -16.92 30.53 -11.34
CA PRO A 433 -16.92 31.21 -10.05
C PRO A 433 -18.09 30.92 -9.12
N THR A 434 -19.24 30.61 -9.70
CA THR A 434 -20.48 30.31 -8.98
C THR A 434 -21.15 29.09 -9.58
N LEU A 435 -22.09 28.50 -8.83
CA LEU A 435 -22.87 27.37 -9.30
C LEU A 435 -23.77 27.78 -10.48
N GLU A 436 -24.30 29.00 -10.49
CA GLU A 436 -25.13 29.55 -11.56
C GLU A 436 -24.36 29.62 -12.88
N MET A 437 -23.14 30.17 -12.86
CA MET A 437 -22.27 30.22 -14.04
C MET A 437 -21.92 28.82 -14.54
N GLN A 438 -21.69 27.87 -13.63
CA GLN A 438 -21.47 26.47 -13.98
C GLN A 438 -22.69 25.87 -14.71
N LYS A 439 -23.91 26.14 -14.21
CA LYS A 439 -25.16 25.68 -14.85
C LYS A 439 -25.31 26.26 -16.25
N GLU A 440 -25.10 27.57 -16.40
CA GLU A 440 -25.17 28.24 -17.69
C GLU A 440 -24.19 27.62 -18.69
N LEU A 441 -22.92 27.42 -18.30
CA LEU A 441 -21.90 26.78 -19.14
C LEU A 441 -22.25 25.33 -19.49
N TRP A 442 -22.81 24.57 -18.56
CA TRP A 442 -23.20 23.18 -18.78
C TRP A 442 -24.36 23.06 -19.78
N PHE A 443 -25.46 23.80 -19.57
CA PHE A 443 -26.66 23.70 -20.40
C PHE A 443 -26.51 24.43 -21.74
N ALA A 444 -25.65 25.45 -21.83
CA ALA A 444 -25.33 26.09 -23.10
C ALA A 444 -24.62 25.14 -24.08
N THR A 445 -23.84 24.18 -23.57
CA THR A 445 -22.98 23.29 -24.39
C THR A 445 -23.44 21.83 -24.33
N VAL A 446 -23.34 21.19 -23.17
CA VAL A 446 -23.59 19.74 -23.00
C VAL A 446 -25.07 19.44 -23.00
N GLY A 447 -25.90 20.28 -22.35
CA GLY A 447 -27.35 20.13 -22.38
C GLY A 447 -27.90 20.08 -23.82
N LYS A 448 -27.42 20.97 -24.70
CA LYS A 448 -27.82 20.97 -26.13
C LYS A 448 -27.26 19.78 -26.92
N TRP A 449 -26.10 19.25 -26.55
CA TRP A 449 -25.47 18.10 -27.23
C TRP A 449 -26.14 16.77 -26.85
N LEU A 450 -26.52 16.60 -25.58
CA LEU A 450 -27.28 15.45 -25.08
C LEU A 450 -28.73 15.46 -25.60
N LEU A 451 -29.31 16.64 -25.84
CA LEU A 451 -30.65 16.78 -26.44
C LEU A 451 -30.68 16.61 -27.97
N ARG A 452 -29.57 16.91 -28.67
CA ARG A 452 -29.46 16.80 -30.14
C ARG A 452 -28.66 15.55 -30.54
N ALA A 453 -29.25 14.38 -30.33
CA ALA A 453 -28.60 13.10 -30.61
C ALA A 453 -28.45 12.84 -32.14
N ASN A 454 -27.23 12.98 -32.66
CA ASN A 454 -26.83 12.60 -34.03
C ASN A 454 -25.91 11.36 -34.02
N ILE A 455 -25.43 10.92 -35.18
CA ILE A 455 -24.58 9.72 -35.38
C ILE A 455 -23.33 9.70 -34.49
N VAL A 456 -22.79 10.86 -34.11
CA VAL A 456 -21.65 11.01 -33.18
C VAL A 456 -22.03 10.62 -31.74
N THR A 457 -23.29 10.86 -31.34
CA THR A 457 -23.87 10.42 -30.06
C THR A 457 -24.03 8.90 -30.02
N ARG A 458 -24.27 8.24 -31.17
CA ARG A 458 -24.32 6.77 -31.28
C ARG A 458 -22.92 6.13 -31.20
N ILE A 459 -21.90 6.78 -31.78
CA ILE A 459 -20.49 6.34 -31.69
C ILE A 459 -19.94 6.53 -30.28
N SER A 460 -20.25 7.66 -29.62
CA SER A 460 -19.88 7.87 -28.20
C SER A 460 -20.67 6.93 -27.27
N ALA A 461 -21.97 6.72 -27.50
CA ALA A 461 -22.75 5.71 -26.79
C ALA A 461 -22.17 4.30 -26.95
N PHE A 462 -21.60 3.93 -28.11
CA PHE A 462 -20.92 2.66 -28.28
C PHE A 462 -19.73 2.48 -27.33
N PHE A 463 -18.92 3.52 -27.08
CA PHE A 463 -17.83 3.45 -26.08
C PHE A 463 -18.33 3.45 -24.64
N VAL A 464 -19.41 4.17 -24.32
CA VAL A 464 -19.98 4.25 -22.97
C VAL A 464 -20.89 3.06 -22.64
N THR A 465 -21.42 2.34 -23.63
CA THR A 465 -22.28 1.14 -23.42
C THR A 465 -21.54 -0.17 -23.62
N ASN A 466 -20.29 -0.15 -24.09
CA ASN A 466 -19.48 -1.34 -24.24
C ASN A 466 -19.17 -1.96 -22.86
N PRO A 467 -19.60 -3.21 -22.59
CA PRO A 467 -19.41 -3.86 -21.29
C PRO A 467 -17.95 -3.98 -20.84
N ILE A 468 -16.99 -4.05 -21.77
CA ILE A 468 -15.55 -4.10 -21.46
C ILE A 468 -15.07 -2.74 -20.98
N VAL A 469 -15.49 -1.65 -21.63
CA VAL A 469 -15.13 -0.28 -21.21
C VAL A 469 -15.79 0.06 -19.88
N LEU A 470 -17.07 -0.29 -19.72
CA LEU A 470 -17.81 -0.14 -18.48
C LEU A 470 -17.13 -0.88 -17.32
N TRP A 471 -16.75 -2.14 -17.52
CA TRP A 471 -16.04 -2.92 -16.51
C TRP A 471 -14.62 -2.40 -16.23
N PHE A 472 -13.76 -2.30 -17.24
CA PHE A 472 -12.35 -1.99 -17.02
C PHE A 472 -12.07 -0.53 -16.67
N CYS A 473 -12.97 0.38 -17.03
CA CYS A 473 -12.75 1.81 -16.82
C CYS A 473 -13.73 2.46 -15.86
N ALA A 474 -15.01 2.07 -15.86
CA ALA A 474 -16.00 2.59 -14.93
C ALA A 474 -16.25 1.66 -13.73
N GLY A 475 -15.72 0.43 -13.77
CA GLY A 475 -15.96 -0.61 -12.77
C GLY A 475 -17.42 -1.09 -12.71
N VAL A 476 -18.21 -0.83 -13.74
CA VAL A 476 -19.61 -1.27 -13.83
C VAL A 476 -19.64 -2.72 -14.28
N CYS A 477 -19.99 -3.61 -13.36
CA CYS A 477 -20.06 -5.05 -13.62
C CYS A 477 -21.36 -5.44 -14.36
N LYS A 478 -21.45 -6.70 -14.81
CA LYS A 478 -22.66 -7.22 -15.47
C LYS A 478 -23.90 -7.15 -14.57
N GLY A 479 -23.76 -7.44 -13.28
CA GLY A 479 -24.85 -7.38 -12.31
C GLY A 479 -25.44 -5.97 -12.19
N GLN A 480 -24.57 -4.98 -11.99
CA GLN A 480 -24.93 -3.56 -11.92
C GLN A 480 -25.55 -3.07 -13.23
N LEU A 481 -25.00 -3.48 -14.38
CA LEU A 481 -25.57 -3.15 -15.70
C LEU A 481 -26.99 -3.69 -15.88
N ASN A 482 -27.25 -4.91 -15.40
CA ASN A 482 -28.58 -5.52 -15.44
C ASN A 482 -29.57 -4.83 -14.51
N LEU A 483 -29.11 -4.27 -13.38
CA LEU A 483 -29.94 -3.46 -12.49
C LEU A 483 -30.36 -2.15 -13.18
N ILE A 484 -29.40 -1.44 -13.78
CA ILE A 484 -29.68 -0.20 -14.53
C ILE A 484 -30.69 -0.47 -15.65
N ARG A 485 -30.44 -1.48 -16.49
CA ARG A 485 -31.28 -1.82 -17.65
C ARG A 485 -32.72 -2.23 -17.31
N LYS A 486 -32.99 -2.65 -16.07
CA LYS A 486 -34.35 -2.97 -15.62
C LYS A 486 -35.18 -1.73 -15.31
N GLU A 487 -34.53 -0.63 -14.93
CA GLU A 487 -35.21 0.61 -14.54
C GLU A 487 -35.13 1.70 -15.61
N ASP A 488 -34.04 1.77 -16.37
CA ASP A 488 -33.82 2.80 -17.39
C ASP A 488 -32.76 2.38 -18.42
N SER A 489 -32.58 3.18 -19.47
CA SER A 489 -31.43 3.05 -20.36
C SER A 489 -30.15 3.57 -19.69
N ILE A 490 -29.00 2.95 -20.01
CA ILE A 490 -27.68 3.42 -19.54
C ILE A 490 -27.45 4.89 -19.93
N TYR A 491 -27.94 5.29 -21.11
CA TYR A 491 -27.85 6.66 -21.58
C TYR A 491 -28.56 7.63 -20.64
N ASN A 492 -29.85 7.40 -20.37
CA ASN A 492 -30.64 8.25 -19.47
C ASN A 492 -30.06 8.25 -18.06
N TYR A 493 -29.58 7.09 -17.59
CA TYR A 493 -28.91 6.96 -16.30
C TYR A 493 -27.71 7.91 -16.20
N VAL A 494 -26.79 7.85 -17.16
CA VAL A 494 -25.59 8.71 -17.18
C VAL A 494 -25.97 10.19 -17.34
N VAL A 495 -26.93 10.51 -18.21
CA VAL A 495 -27.41 11.88 -18.42
C VAL A 495 -27.98 12.46 -17.13
N ARG A 496 -28.82 11.71 -16.41
CA ARG A 496 -29.35 12.09 -15.10
C ARG A 496 -28.22 12.38 -14.12
N CYS A 497 -27.29 11.44 -13.95
CA CYS A 497 -26.17 11.60 -13.01
C CYS A 497 -25.38 12.88 -13.28
N LEU A 498 -24.98 13.11 -14.54
CA LEU A 498 -24.16 14.25 -14.94
C LEU A 498 -24.91 15.59 -14.86
N ASN A 499 -26.15 15.66 -15.34
CA ASN A 499 -26.95 16.89 -15.29
C ASN A 499 -27.22 17.32 -13.86
N SER A 500 -27.69 16.41 -13.00
CA SER A 500 -27.97 16.75 -11.61
C SER A 500 -26.70 17.14 -10.84
N THR A 501 -25.55 16.51 -11.12
CA THR A 501 -24.27 16.94 -10.55
C THR A 501 -23.92 18.37 -10.98
N ALA A 502 -24.05 18.69 -12.27
CA ALA A 502 -23.77 20.03 -12.77
C ALA A 502 -24.74 21.09 -12.20
N GLU A 503 -25.99 20.71 -11.93
CA GLU A 503 -27.03 21.57 -11.35
C GLU A 503 -26.89 21.80 -9.86
N CYS A 504 -26.47 20.79 -9.10
CA CYS A 504 -26.58 20.80 -7.64
C CYS A 504 -25.22 20.89 -6.92
N SER A 505 -24.11 20.63 -7.61
CA SER A 505 -22.80 20.59 -6.96
C SER A 505 -21.74 21.39 -7.71
N HIS A 506 -21.18 22.37 -7.01
CA HIS A 506 -20.14 23.23 -7.55
C HIS A 506 -18.80 22.51 -7.66
N LEU A 507 -18.30 22.36 -8.88
CA LEU A 507 -17.08 21.61 -9.21
C LEU A 507 -15.83 22.24 -8.61
N ARG A 508 -15.76 23.58 -8.59
CA ARG A 508 -14.58 24.31 -8.13
C ARG A 508 -14.36 24.14 -6.62
N ASP A 509 -15.42 24.35 -5.84
CA ASP A 509 -15.29 24.56 -4.39
C ASP A 509 -15.87 23.41 -3.53
N SER A 510 -16.63 22.47 -4.11
CA SER A 510 -17.25 21.38 -3.33
C SER A 510 -17.02 19.98 -3.90
N ASN A 511 -17.02 19.81 -5.23
CA ASN A 511 -17.00 18.49 -5.87
C ASN A 511 -15.61 18.04 -6.36
N TYR A 512 -14.82 17.50 -5.44
CA TYR A 512 -13.48 17.03 -5.79
C TYR A 512 -13.49 15.79 -6.72
N PHE A 513 -14.56 15.00 -6.75
CA PHE A 513 -14.64 13.75 -7.51
C PHE A 513 -14.54 14.02 -9.02
N TYR A 514 -15.48 14.82 -9.53
CA TYR A 514 -15.52 15.17 -10.94
C TYR A 514 -14.42 16.15 -11.31
N ARG A 515 -14.07 17.09 -10.42
CA ARG A 515 -12.94 18.01 -10.62
C ARG A 515 -11.64 17.24 -10.86
N CYS A 516 -11.37 16.22 -10.05
CA CYS A 516 -10.18 15.38 -10.20
C CYS A 516 -10.21 14.61 -11.51
N CYS A 517 -11.37 14.09 -11.92
CA CYS A 517 -11.49 13.41 -13.22
C CYS A 517 -11.17 14.35 -14.39
N LEU A 518 -11.61 15.61 -14.33
CA LEU A 518 -11.42 16.57 -15.41
C LEU A 518 -10.01 17.17 -15.42
N THR A 519 -9.44 17.45 -14.25
CA THR A 519 -8.15 18.17 -14.14
C THR A 519 -6.97 17.28 -13.77
N GLY A 520 -7.20 16.05 -13.31
CA GLY A 520 -6.21 15.11 -12.77
C GLY A 520 -5.53 15.55 -11.48
N LYS A 521 -6.11 16.52 -10.77
CA LYS A 521 -5.61 16.99 -9.48
C LYS A 521 -6.75 17.53 -8.62
N PHE A 522 -6.50 17.68 -7.33
CA PHE A 522 -7.37 18.40 -6.42
C PHE A 522 -7.01 19.88 -6.37
N SER A 523 -7.80 20.67 -5.64
CA SER A 523 -7.41 22.01 -5.18
C SER A 523 -7.41 22.03 -3.67
N ARG A 524 -6.64 22.94 -3.06
CA ARG A 524 -6.50 23.05 -1.60
C ARG A 524 -7.85 23.25 -0.90
N ASN A 525 -8.81 23.89 -1.58
CA ASN A 525 -10.16 24.12 -1.08
C ASN A 525 -11.18 23.01 -1.47
N CYS A 526 -10.80 22.06 -2.33
CA CYS A 526 -11.69 21.03 -2.85
C CYS A 526 -10.90 19.72 -3.03
N CYS A 527 -10.75 18.99 -1.92
CA CYS A 527 -10.01 17.72 -1.84
C CYS A 527 -10.68 16.78 -0.82
N PRO A 528 -10.33 15.48 -0.82
CA PRO A 528 -10.70 14.57 0.27
C PRO A 528 -10.12 15.02 1.62
N ARG A 529 -10.83 14.80 2.73
CA ARG A 529 -10.45 15.31 4.07
C ARG A 529 -9.02 14.96 4.47
N PHE A 530 -8.49 13.78 4.14
CA PHE A 530 -7.11 13.41 4.49
C PHE A 530 -6.01 14.31 3.86
N LEU A 531 -6.36 15.13 2.86
CA LEU A 531 -5.49 16.13 2.23
C LEU A 531 -5.73 17.55 2.74
N GLU A 532 -6.65 17.74 3.70
CA GLU A 532 -6.74 18.98 4.46
C GLU A 532 -5.64 18.99 5.52
N GLU A 533 -4.95 20.12 5.68
CA GLU A 533 -3.72 20.17 6.48
C GLU A 533 -3.95 19.81 7.96
N GLU A 534 -5.05 20.29 8.55
CA GLU A 534 -5.39 20.01 9.94
C GLU A 534 -5.76 18.53 10.15
N VAL A 535 -6.54 17.96 9.23
CA VAL A 535 -6.87 16.52 9.23
C VAL A 535 -5.62 15.67 9.05
N PHE A 536 -4.72 16.07 8.16
CA PHE A 536 -3.44 15.40 7.95
C PHE A 536 -2.60 15.35 9.23
N LYS A 537 -2.51 16.46 9.98
CA LYS A 537 -1.77 16.52 11.26
C LYS A 537 -2.34 15.53 12.26
N THR A 538 -3.67 15.45 12.40
CA THR A 538 -4.34 14.46 13.26
C THR A 538 -4.06 13.03 12.79
N LEU A 539 -4.28 12.73 11.51
CA LEU A 539 -4.05 11.39 10.95
C LEU A 539 -2.60 10.93 11.10
N LYS A 540 -1.63 11.84 10.94
CA LYS A 540 -0.22 11.52 11.12
C LYS A 540 0.10 11.02 12.53
N VAL A 541 -0.55 11.59 13.55
CA VAL A 541 -0.41 11.14 14.94
C VAL A 541 -1.17 9.83 15.18
N ASP A 542 -2.42 9.74 14.74
CA ASP A 542 -3.29 8.59 15.01
C ASP A 542 -2.78 7.30 14.33
N LEU A 543 -2.32 7.40 13.08
CA LEU A 543 -1.78 6.27 12.33
C LEU A 543 -0.39 5.83 12.84
N ALA A 544 0.32 6.71 13.55
CA ALA A 544 1.65 6.44 14.10
C ALA A 544 1.62 5.89 15.54
N SER A 545 0.53 6.14 16.27
CA SER A 545 0.37 5.78 17.68
C SER A 545 -0.31 4.43 17.89
N ASP A 546 -1.41 4.18 17.17
CA ASP A 546 -2.26 3.02 17.36
C ASP A 546 -2.55 2.31 16.04
N GLU A 547 -2.87 1.02 16.13
CA GLU A 547 -3.24 0.21 14.97
C GLU A 547 -4.69 0.48 14.55
N ARG A 548 -4.92 1.72 14.12
CA ARG A 548 -6.23 2.27 13.72
C ARG A 548 -6.67 1.77 12.36
N LEU A 549 -5.73 1.39 11.48
CA LEU A 549 -6.02 0.98 10.10
C LEU A 549 -5.37 -0.37 9.74
N LEU A 550 -6.21 -1.38 9.60
CA LEU A 550 -5.85 -2.69 9.08
C LEU A 550 -6.12 -2.76 7.57
N ILE A 551 -5.09 -3.08 6.79
CA ILE A 551 -5.20 -3.27 5.34
C ILE A 551 -5.17 -4.78 5.06
N ARG A 552 -6.19 -5.27 4.35
CA ARG A 552 -6.43 -6.70 4.10
C ARG A 552 -6.65 -6.98 2.63
N THR A 553 -5.94 -7.97 2.10
CA THR A 553 -6.08 -8.37 0.70
C THR A 553 -6.70 -9.76 0.58
N THR A 554 -8.03 -9.81 0.58
CA THR A 554 -8.85 -11.03 0.70
C THR A 554 -10.28 -10.72 0.24
N ALA A 555 -11.16 -11.71 0.13
CA ALA A 555 -12.56 -11.46 -0.16
C ALA A 555 -13.26 -10.75 1.01
N PHE A 556 -14.24 -9.91 0.71
CA PHE A 556 -14.95 -9.11 1.73
C PHE A 556 -15.58 -9.97 2.83
N VAL A 557 -16.27 -11.05 2.46
CA VAL A 557 -16.92 -11.96 3.42
C VAL A 557 -15.92 -12.77 4.23
N GLU A 558 -14.76 -13.12 3.65
CA GLU A 558 -13.69 -13.81 4.38
C GLU A 558 -13.14 -12.94 5.51
N GLU A 559 -12.96 -11.64 5.27
CA GLU A 559 -12.56 -10.70 6.32
C GLU A 559 -13.68 -10.42 7.32
N LEU A 560 -14.93 -10.24 6.84
CA LEU A 560 -16.11 -10.03 7.68
C LEU A 560 -16.28 -11.12 8.74
N ARG A 561 -15.95 -12.38 8.42
CA ARG A 561 -16.07 -13.51 9.35
C ARG A 561 -15.03 -13.55 10.46
N LYS A 562 -13.99 -12.72 10.43
CA LYS A 562 -12.87 -12.80 11.38
C LYS A 562 -13.11 -12.09 12.71
N ARG A 563 -14.09 -11.20 12.81
CA ARG A 563 -14.37 -10.42 14.03
C ARG A 563 -15.75 -9.79 14.01
N MET A 564 -16.18 -9.33 15.18
CA MET A 564 -17.40 -8.56 15.34
C MET A 564 -17.20 -7.10 14.94
N TYR A 565 -18.12 -6.54 14.16
CA TYR A 565 -18.11 -5.16 13.68
C TYR A 565 -19.30 -4.37 14.24
N THR A 566 -19.09 -3.07 14.45
CA THR A 566 -20.17 -2.13 14.78
C THR A 566 -20.68 -1.41 13.54
N LYS A 567 -19.81 -1.24 12.52
CA LYS A 567 -20.15 -0.58 11.26
C LYS A 567 -19.62 -1.39 10.08
N VAL A 568 -20.43 -1.55 9.04
CA VAL A 568 -20.01 -2.22 7.79
C VAL A 568 -20.44 -1.39 6.60
N ILE A 569 -19.47 -0.99 5.78
CA ILE A 569 -19.69 -0.22 4.56
C ILE A 569 -19.51 -1.17 3.39
N LEU A 570 -20.63 -1.55 2.78
CA LEU A 570 -20.62 -2.44 1.63
C LEU A 570 -20.28 -1.67 0.35
N MET A 571 -20.47 -0.36 0.28
CA MET A 571 -20.44 0.35 -1.01
C MET A 571 -21.45 -0.26 -2.01
N ASP A 572 -21.19 -0.16 -3.31
CA ASP A 572 -22.01 -0.75 -4.38
C ASP A 572 -21.65 -2.19 -4.74
N HIS A 573 -20.72 -2.84 -4.02
CA HIS A 573 -20.26 -4.19 -4.41
C HIS A 573 -21.37 -5.24 -4.38
N VAL A 574 -22.45 -5.00 -3.62
CA VAL A 574 -23.59 -5.93 -3.56
C VAL A 574 -24.30 -6.00 -4.92
N ASP A 575 -24.22 -4.95 -5.75
CA ASP A 575 -24.71 -4.98 -7.14
C ASP A 575 -23.94 -5.98 -8.03
N TRP A 576 -22.78 -6.45 -7.58
CA TRP A 576 -21.91 -7.36 -8.32
C TRP A 576 -22.16 -8.82 -7.99
N LEU A 577 -22.84 -9.08 -6.88
CA LEU A 577 -23.03 -10.42 -6.33
C LEU A 577 -24.20 -11.13 -7.00
N GLU A 578 -24.04 -12.44 -7.18
CA GLU A 578 -25.15 -13.32 -7.52
C GLU A 578 -25.96 -13.68 -6.26
N GLN A 579 -27.15 -14.26 -6.44
CA GLN A 579 -28.05 -14.53 -5.31
C GLN A 579 -27.40 -15.40 -4.21
N GLY A 580 -26.64 -16.43 -4.59
CA GLY A 580 -25.94 -17.28 -3.62
C GLY A 580 -24.91 -16.52 -2.78
N ASP A 581 -24.18 -15.59 -3.38
CA ASP A 581 -23.20 -14.75 -2.67
C ASP A 581 -23.90 -13.72 -1.77
N ILE A 582 -25.05 -13.19 -2.20
CA ILE A 582 -25.89 -12.31 -1.37
C ILE A 582 -26.36 -13.06 -0.12
N ASP A 583 -26.78 -14.32 -0.25
CA ASP A 583 -27.23 -15.14 0.88
C ASP A 583 -26.08 -15.40 1.87
N ILE A 584 -24.89 -15.70 1.34
CA ILE A 584 -23.64 -15.85 2.12
C ILE A 584 -23.28 -14.56 2.86
N LEU A 585 -23.35 -13.41 2.19
CA LEU A 585 -23.10 -12.10 2.78
C LEU A 585 -24.12 -11.80 3.88
N CYS A 586 -25.41 -12.02 3.64
CA CYS A 586 -26.48 -11.78 4.61
C CYS A 586 -26.30 -12.63 5.88
N ALA A 587 -25.94 -13.90 5.73
CA ALA A 587 -25.62 -14.77 6.86
C ALA A 587 -24.41 -14.24 7.65
N ALA A 588 -23.32 -13.87 6.96
CA ALA A 588 -22.14 -13.31 7.62
C ALA A 588 -22.45 -11.98 8.34
N LEU A 589 -23.25 -11.09 7.74
CA LEU A 589 -23.68 -9.84 8.37
C LEU A 589 -24.50 -10.09 9.65
N LYS A 590 -25.43 -11.04 9.61
CA LYS A 590 -26.25 -11.42 10.77
C LYS A 590 -25.39 -11.84 11.96
N ASP A 591 -24.33 -12.61 11.70
CA ASP A 591 -23.47 -13.21 12.70
C ASP A 591 -22.39 -12.25 13.21
N GLN A 592 -21.89 -11.35 12.36
CA GLN A 592 -20.70 -10.54 12.64
C GLN A 592 -20.99 -9.06 12.93
N VAL A 593 -22.19 -8.56 12.63
CA VAL A 593 -22.58 -7.19 13.01
C VAL A 593 -23.23 -7.23 14.39
N LYS A 594 -22.65 -6.47 15.33
CA LYS A 594 -23.18 -6.36 16.70
C LYS A 594 -24.61 -5.78 16.69
N PRO A 595 -25.48 -6.17 17.65
CA PRO A 595 -26.78 -5.52 17.81
C PRO A 595 -26.65 -4.00 17.93
N GLY A 596 -27.50 -3.24 17.22
CA GLY A 596 -27.38 -1.78 17.07
C GLY A 596 -26.32 -1.30 16.08
N GLY A 597 -25.50 -2.21 15.54
CA GLY A 597 -24.53 -1.92 14.49
C GLY A 597 -25.20 -1.51 13.19
N ARG A 598 -24.49 -0.75 12.36
CA ARG A 598 -25.03 -0.15 11.12
C ARG A 598 -24.32 -0.71 9.90
N VAL A 599 -25.09 -1.03 8.86
CA VAL A 599 -24.60 -1.47 7.55
C VAL A 599 -25.08 -0.48 6.51
N ILE A 600 -24.19 0.08 5.69
CA ILE A 600 -24.58 1.02 4.62
C ILE A 600 -24.17 0.49 3.25
N TRP A 601 -24.96 0.83 2.24
CA TRP A 601 -24.65 0.51 0.85
C TRP A 601 -25.36 1.47 -0.11
N ARG A 602 -24.79 1.62 -1.30
CA ARG A 602 -25.40 2.32 -2.44
C ARG A 602 -25.72 1.31 -3.53
N SER A 603 -26.66 1.62 -4.41
CA SER A 603 -27.03 0.74 -5.53
C SER A 603 -27.32 1.54 -6.79
N ALA A 604 -27.01 0.95 -7.95
CA ALA A 604 -27.43 1.45 -9.25
C ALA A 604 -28.93 1.23 -9.54
N SER A 605 -29.65 0.49 -8.69
CA SER A 605 -31.11 0.34 -8.72
C SER A 605 -31.77 1.21 -7.64
N ARG A 606 -32.96 1.75 -7.90
CA ARG A 606 -33.77 2.44 -6.87
C ARG A 606 -34.30 1.49 -5.79
N SER A 607 -34.49 0.21 -6.13
CA SER A 607 -35.06 -0.81 -5.25
C SER A 607 -34.40 -2.19 -5.44
N PRO A 608 -33.12 -2.35 -5.04
CA PRO A 608 -32.41 -3.62 -5.18
C PRO A 608 -33.04 -4.74 -4.34
N LYS A 609 -33.13 -5.95 -4.91
CA LYS A 609 -33.74 -7.12 -4.26
C LYS A 609 -33.03 -7.54 -2.97
N TYR A 610 -31.73 -7.32 -2.88
CA TYR A 610 -30.93 -7.70 -1.73
C TYR A 610 -31.21 -6.84 -0.48
N ALA A 611 -31.84 -5.66 -0.61
CA ALA A 611 -32.31 -4.89 0.54
C ALA A 611 -33.29 -5.70 1.41
N LYS A 612 -34.21 -6.45 0.77
CA LYS A 612 -35.12 -7.39 1.47
C LYS A 612 -34.39 -8.60 2.05
N CYS A 613 -33.27 -9.01 1.46
CA CYS A 613 -32.47 -10.12 1.97
C CYS A 613 -31.76 -9.72 3.27
N ILE A 614 -31.18 -8.51 3.29
CA ILE A 614 -30.58 -7.91 4.49
C ILE A 614 -31.65 -7.70 5.58
N GLU A 615 -32.85 -7.22 5.22
CA GLU A 615 -33.97 -7.10 6.17
C GLU A 615 -34.32 -8.45 6.82
N LYS A 616 -34.48 -9.50 6.01
CA LYS A 616 -34.72 -10.88 6.48
C LYS A 616 -33.57 -11.44 7.33
N ALA A 617 -32.34 -10.95 7.14
CA ALA A 617 -31.18 -11.32 7.95
C ALA A 617 -31.19 -10.69 9.36
N GLY A 618 -32.20 -9.87 9.68
CA GLY A 618 -32.40 -9.30 11.02
C GLY A 618 -31.91 -7.86 11.14
N PHE A 619 -32.06 -7.07 10.09
CA PHE A 619 -31.78 -5.65 10.07
C PHE A 619 -33.05 -4.84 9.83
N ASP A 620 -33.15 -3.68 10.45
CA ASP A 620 -34.14 -2.64 10.12
C ASP A 620 -33.56 -1.82 8.95
N VAL A 621 -34.11 -2.03 7.76
CA VAL A 621 -33.59 -1.43 6.52
C VAL A 621 -34.34 -0.15 6.19
N ILE A 622 -33.60 0.95 6.14
CA ILE A 622 -34.10 2.29 5.83
C ILE A 622 -33.47 2.75 4.53
N ARG A 623 -34.30 3.18 3.58
CA ARG A 623 -33.85 3.84 2.36
C ARG A 623 -33.71 5.33 2.65
N ILE A 624 -32.47 5.82 2.66
CA ILE A 624 -32.15 7.22 3.00
C ILE A 624 -32.58 8.15 1.89
N THR A 625 -32.22 7.82 0.64
CA THR A 625 -32.56 8.64 -0.52
C THR A 625 -32.55 7.81 -1.81
N THR A 626 -33.17 8.35 -2.85
CA THR A 626 -33.24 7.80 -4.21
C THR A 626 -32.89 8.86 -5.23
N SER A 627 -32.65 8.42 -6.46
CA SER A 627 -32.38 9.27 -7.63
C SER A 627 -33.51 10.19 -8.06
N ASP A 628 -34.63 10.21 -7.34
CA ASP A 628 -35.72 11.16 -7.54
C ASP A 628 -35.31 12.57 -7.09
N GLN A 629 -34.24 12.67 -6.29
CA GLN A 629 -33.57 13.91 -5.90
C GLN A 629 -32.05 13.77 -6.01
N TYR A 630 -31.34 14.89 -5.90
CA TYR A 630 -29.88 14.89 -5.85
C TYR A 630 -29.39 14.23 -4.55
N MET A 631 -28.65 13.14 -4.65
CA MET A 631 -28.32 12.31 -3.49
C MET A 631 -27.05 12.76 -2.77
N ASP A 632 -25.94 12.90 -3.50
CA ASP A 632 -24.62 13.21 -2.94
C ASP A 632 -23.71 13.82 -4.03
N ARG A 633 -22.49 14.27 -3.67
CA ARG A 633 -21.58 14.90 -4.64
C ARG A 633 -21.14 13.96 -5.76
N VAL A 634 -21.20 12.65 -5.56
CA VAL A 634 -20.89 11.65 -6.58
C VAL A 634 -22.06 11.46 -7.52
N ASN A 635 -23.28 11.33 -7.00
CA ASN A 635 -24.54 11.15 -7.71
C ASN A 635 -24.51 10.09 -8.83
N MET A 636 -23.68 9.05 -8.70
CA MET A 636 -23.57 7.95 -9.67
C MET A 636 -24.46 6.75 -9.34
N TYR A 637 -25.15 6.78 -8.20
CA TYR A 637 -26.04 5.73 -7.73
C TYR A 637 -27.52 6.15 -7.85
N ALA A 638 -28.41 5.17 -7.73
CA ALA A 638 -29.85 5.37 -7.78
C ALA A 638 -30.52 5.33 -6.40
N SER A 639 -29.83 4.80 -5.38
CA SER A 639 -30.33 4.75 -4.01
C SER A 639 -29.21 4.57 -2.99
N PHE A 640 -29.49 4.99 -1.74
CA PHE A 640 -28.63 4.85 -0.58
C PHE A 640 -29.43 4.29 0.59
N TYR A 641 -28.88 3.31 1.29
CA TYR A 641 -29.56 2.57 2.36
C TYR A 641 -28.70 2.46 3.61
N VAL A 642 -29.38 2.35 4.75
CA VAL A 642 -28.81 1.91 6.03
C VAL A 642 -29.62 0.75 6.58
N GLY A 643 -28.94 -0.29 7.07
CA GLY A 643 -29.51 -1.40 7.82
C GLY A 643 -29.01 -1.36 9.26
N ILE A 644 -29.91 -1.30 10.23
CA ILE A 644 -29.57 -1.30 11.66
C ILE A 644 -29.82 -2.70 12.23
N ARG A 645 -28.82 -3.30 12.87
CA ARG A 645 -28.94 -4.67 13.41
C ARG A 645 -29.94 -4.69 14.57
N LYS A 646 -30.99 -5.51 14.45
CA LYS A 646 -32.02 -5.70 15.49
C LYS A 646 -31.42 -6.22 16.80
N GLY A 647 -32.04 -5.84 17.92
CA GLY A 647 -31.68 -6.29 19.27
C GLY A 647 -30.63 -5.44 20.00
N GLY A 648 -30.26 -4.27 19.45
CA GLY A 648 -29.46 -3.27 20.15
C GLY A 648 -30.31 -2.37 21.06
N PRO A 649 -29.68 -1.49 21.86
CA PRO A 649 -30.41 -0.45 22.58
C PRO A 649 -31.29 0.34 21.60
N LYS A 650 -32.55 0.60 21.96
CA LYS A 650 -33.44 1.44 21.17
C LYS A 650 -32.72 2.77 20.99
N ILE A 651 -32.48 3.15 19.74
CA ILE A 651 -32.02 4.50 19.43
C ILE A 651 -33.14 5.40 19.94
N GLU A 652 -32.85 6.21 20.97
CA GLU A 652 -33.75 7.32 21.31
C GLU A 652 -33.94 8.09 20.01
N GLU A 653 -35.18 8.17 19.55
CA GLU A 653 -35.55 9.02 18.43
C GLU A 653 -35.22 10.45 18.84
N SER A 654 -33.97 10.86 18.66
CA SER A 654 -33.65 12.27 18.57
C SER A 654 -34.50 12.78 17.42
N GLU A 655 -35.38 13.73 17.68
CA GLU A 655 -36.25 14.40 16.69
C GLU A 655 -35.46 14.80 15.41
N ASP A 656 -34.14 14.94 15.56
CA ASP A 656 -33.13 15.16 14.52
C ASP A 656 -33.03 14.07 13.44
N MET A 657 -33.41 12.80 13.66
CA MET A 657 -33.42 11.77 12.58
C MET A 657 -34.68 11.83 11.72
N THR A 658 -35.81 12.27 12.26
CA THR A 658 -37.04 12.51 11.49
C THR A 658 -37.02 13.88 10.81
N GLU A 659 -36.39 14.91 11.40
CA GLU A 659 -36.22 16.22 10.76
C GLU A 659 -35.03 16.30 9.79
N LYS A 660 -33.96 15.51 9.96
CA LYS A 660 -32.85 15.46 8.97
C LYS A 660 -33.01 14.40 7.88
N VAL A 661 -34.06 13.57 7.95
CA VAL A 661 -34.38 12.54 6.93
C VAL A 661 -35.79 12.74 6.33
N THR A 662 -36.43 13.89 6.56
CA THR A 662 -37.59 14.32 5.75
C THR A 662 -37.13 14.74 4.34
N PRO A 663 -37.71 14.19 3.25
CA PRO A 663 -37.54 14.78 1.93
C PRO A 663 -38.34 16.09 1.87
N GLY A 664 -37.63 17.21 1.74
CA GLY A 664 -38.20 18.48 1.33
C GLY A 664 -38.08 19.61 2.35
N SER A 665 -37.09 20.49 2.13
CA SER A 665 -37.41 21.91 2.14
C SER A 665 -37.95 22.27 0.74
N PRO A 666 -39.19 22.74 0.59
CA PRO A 666 -39.75 23.13 -0.69
C PRO A 666 -39.16 24.48 -1.11
N ASN A 667 -37.96 24.48 -1.69
CA ASN A 667 -37.41 25.68 -2.35
C ASN A 667 -36.70 25.40 -3.68
N CYS A 668 -36.79 24.18 -4.23
CA CYS A 668 -36.27 23.87 -5.56
C CYS A 668 -37.25 23.09 -6.45
N VAL A 669 -38.55 23.28 -6.25
CA VAL A 669 -39.58 22.88 -7.22
C VAL A 669 -40.50 24.07 -7.44
N LEU A 670 -40.12 24.96 -8.35
CA LEU A 670 -41.04 25.82 -9.10
C LEU A 670 -40.22 26.45 -10.25
N ASN A 671 -40.80 26.42 -11.45
CA ASN A 671 -40.33 27.00 -12.71
C ASN A 671 -39.54 26.09 -13.67
N ALA A 672 -40.16 25.01 -14.13
CA ALA A 672 -39.82 24.42 -15.43
C ALA A 672 -41.06 24.12 -16.32
N SER A 673 -42.25 24.61 -15.96
CA SER A 673 -43.50 24.33 -16.68
C SER A 673 -44.30 25.57 -17.13
N ASN A 674 -43.77 26.79 -17.01
CA ASN A 674 -44.48 28.03 -17.41
C ASN A 674 -43.82 28.84 -18.54
N ALA A 675 -43.01 28.22 -19.40
CA ALA A 675 -42.34 28.91 -20.52
C ALA A 675 -42.93 28.60 -21.91
N LEU A 676 -44.20 28.20 -22.01
CA LEU A 676 -44.86 27.87 -23.29
C LEU A 676 -46.22 28.52 -23.54
N GLU A 677 -46.66 29.50 -22.73
CA GLU A 677 -48.01 30.09 -22.89
C GLU A 677 -48.08 31.63 -22.92
N ARG A 678 -46.99 32.34 -23.24
CA ARG A 678 -47.08 33.79 -23.53
C ARG A 678 -46.36 34.16 -24.82
N SER A 679 -46.97 33.75 -25.92
CA SER A 679 -46.79 34.35 -27.24
C SER A 679 -48.12 34.38 -28.00
N HIS A 680 -49.17 34.92 -27.37
CA HIS A 680 -50.37 35.41 -28.05
C HIS A 680 -51.07 36.42 -27.14
N GLN A 681 -50.59 37.66 -27.15
CA GLN A 681 -51.38 38.90 -27.14
C GLN A 681 -50.46 40.08 -27.40
#